data_AF-A0A834F291-F1
#
_entry.id   AF-A0A834F291-F1
#
_cell.length_a   1.000
_cell.length_b   1.000
_cell.length_c   1.000
_cell.angle_alpha   90.00
_cell.angle_beta   90.00
_cell.angle_gamma   90.00
#
_symmetry.space_group_name_H-M   'P 1'
#
loop_
_entity.id
_entity.type
_entity.pdbx_description
1 polymer ?
#
loop_
_entity_poly.entity_id
_entity_poly.type
_entity_poly.pdbx_seq_one_letter_code
_entity_poly.pdbx_strand_id
1 'polypeptide(L)'
;MFADREAQQFVDKFEGALGKGKGRKWYAYKVMMTKKWIKFQRDFENFRTACIPWERKIKEVESHFGSSVASYFIFLRWMYGMNLVLFGLTFGLVVMPEVLMGLPYGSIPRKTVPRAEQDTAQDYAVLMDFNGYCKYSVLFYGYYNDQRTIGLLKFRLPLAYLMVGIGTFGYSLMLVIRTMAKNADVGGGDGDEGEFTFAWKMFTSWDYLIGNAETADNKYASITTSFKESIVDEQENQKDENIHLRRFLRVLANFLITCSLGGSGYLIYFVVKRSQDFATRDDLSWYEKNELELIMSLLGLVCPPLFETIAELEDYHPRIALKWQLGRIFALFLGNLYTFLFALFDEVNTKLEEEQSIKNASIWAMKEYYANFSRLVNDSESTPPPMNPADVIRGPCWETAVGIEFVKLTVSDIQVTYLTILIGDFARAVIVRFLNYCWCWDLEAGFPSYGEFDISGNVLGLVFNQGMIWMGAFYAPGLVGINVLRLLSSMYYQCWAVMATNVPHERVFKASKSNNFYMGLLLLVLFLSLLPVVYTIMSLPPSFDCGPFSGKEKMFDVIMETIDLDLPAFMGTLFSYAANPGLIIPAVLLMVLAIYYLNSVSEAYQNSNMELKKKMQMARDEEKNRRNNTDSTNQVMKDLEDLLPNRSLAPPAPPEPEKPPEPEGKPTKTRGGAAGKGVDLQKDVSLASSNPNAREPVTRAPGARGRGQPPGGRGRGGPPPR
;
A
#
# COMPACT_ATOMS: atom_id res chain seq x y z
N MET A 1 42.15 -16.27 -32.18
CA MET A 1 41.76 -17.63 -32.63
C MET A 1 42.81 -18.70 -32.30
N PHE A 2 44.12 -18.43 -32.39
CA PHE A 2 45.15 -19.42 -32.01
C PHE A 2 45.35 -19.60 -30.49
N ALA A 3 45.18 -18.54 -29.69
CA ALA A 3 45.33 -18.60 -28.23
C ALA A 3 44.22 -19.41 -27.50
N ASP A 4 42.98 -19.39 -28.00
CA ASP A 4 41.87 -20.18 -27.43
C ASP A 4 42.08 -21.69 -27.59
N ARG A 5 42.73 -22.10 -28.69
CA ARG A 5 43.00 -23.52 -28.97
C ARG A 5 44.07 -24.08 -28.05
N GLU A 6 45.11 -23.31 -27.76
CA GLU A 6 46.15 -23.71 -26.81
C GLU A 6 45.65 -23.70 -25.37
N ALA A 7 44.79 -22.74 -25.01
CA ALA A 7 44.12 -22.72 -23.71
C ALA A 7 43.15 -23.91 -23.54
N GLN A 8 42.36 -24.26 -24.58
CA GLN A 8 41.51 -25.46 -24.56
C GLN A 8 42.32 -26.74 -24.45
N GLN A 9 43.43 -26.87 -25.20
CA GLN A 9 44.31 -28.04 -25.11
C GLN A 9 45.02 -28.12 -23.76
N PHE A 10 45.37 -27.00 -23.14
CA PHE A 10 45.94 -26.94 -21.80
C PHE A 10 44.89 -27.40 -20.77
N VAL A 11 43.67 -26.88 -20.84
CA VAL A 11 42.56 -27.28 -19.96
C VAL A 11 42.23 -28.77 -20.12
N ASP A 12 42.12 -29.29 -21.35
CA ASP A 12 41.86 -30.72 -21.60
C ASP A 12 42.98 -31.62 -21.06
N LYS A 13 44.24 -31.17 -21.16
CA LYS A 13 45.43 -31.93 -20.72
C LYS A 13 45.58 -31.92 -19.20
N PHE A 14 45.15 -30.86 -18.51
CA PHE A 14 45.23 -30.74 -17.05
C PHE A 14 43.94 -31.14 -16.32
N GLU A 15 42.76 -31.11 -16.97
CA GLU A 15 41.52 -31.73 -16.45
C GLU A 15 41.66 -33.26 -16.35
N GLY A 16 42.46 -33.88 -17.22
CA GLY A 16 42.74 -35.32 -17.21
C GLY A 16 43.65 -35.80 -16.08
N ALA A 17 44.49 -34.92 -15.51
CA ALA A 17 45.53 -35.29 -14.54
C ALA A 17 45.05 -35.27 -13.08
N LEU A 18 44.02 -34.47 -12.74
CA LEU A 18 43.42 -34.37 -11.40
C LEU A 18 42.39 -35.49 -11.09
N GLY A 19 42.16 -36.45 -12.00
CA GLY A 19 40.92 -37.23 -12.05
C GLY A 19 41.00 -38.75 -11.92
N LYS A 20 42.01 -39.34 -11.27
CA LYS A 20 42.11 -40.82 -11.10
C LYS A 20 41.66 -41.30 -9.70
N GLY A 21 40.35 -41.35 -9.48
CA GLY A 21 39.78 -41.95 -8.26
C GLY A 21 38.34 -42.44 -8.42
N LYS A 22 38.00 -43.58 -7.80
CA LYS A 22 36.66 -44.24 -7.82
C LYS A 22 35.48 -43.34 -7.42
N GLY A 23 35.73 -42.16 -6.83
CA GLY A 23 34.72 -41.15 -6.49
C GLY A 23 34.12 -40.39 -7.68
N ARG A 24 34.68 -40.49 -8.91
CA ARG A 24 34.22 -39.71 -10.08
C ARG A 24 32.79 -40.01 -10.53
N LYS A 25 32.31 -41.26 -10.44
CA LYS A 25 30.92 -41.59 -10.81
C LYS A 25 29.92 -40.94 -9.84
N TRP A 26 30.22 -41.02 -8.54
CA TRP A 26 29.38 -40.42 -7.51
C TRP A 26 29.47 -38.89 -7.50
N TYR A 27 30.66 -38.32 -7.70
CA TYR A 27 30.87 -36.87 -7.79
C TYR A 27 30.27 -36.29 -9.08
N ALA A 28 30.44 -36.93 -10.23
CA ALA A 28 29.81 -36.49 -11.48
C ALA A 28 28.29 -36.65 -11.43
N TYR A 29 27.77 -37.72 -10.82
CA TYR A 29 26.34 -37.88 -10.56
C TYR A 29 25.83 -36.79 -9.61
N LYS A 30 26.56 -36.50 -8.52
CA LYS A 30 26.25 -35.41 -7.59
C LYS A 30 26.22 -34.06 -8.29
N VAL A 31 27.24 -33.71 -9.09
CA VAL A 31 27.31 -32.46 -9.87
C VAL A 31 26.21 -32.39 -10.92
N MET A 32 25.88 -33.49 -11.61
CA MET A 32 24.74 -33.53 -12.55
C MET A 32 23.40 -33.31 -11.83
N MET A 33 23.21 -33.93 -10.66
CA MET A 33 22.02 -33.74 -9.84
C MET A 33 21.93 -32.31 -9.31
N THR A 34 23.05 -31.71 -8.88
CA THR A 34 23.10 -30.30 -8.47
C THR A 34 22.81 -29.36 -9.64
N LYS A 35 23.34 -29.62 -10.85
CA LYS A 35 23.00 -28.84 -12.06
C LYS A 35 21.51 -28.96 -12.44
N LYS A 36 20.93 -30.17 -12.36
CA LYS A 36 19.49 -30.38 -12.57
C LYS A 36 18.65 -29.69 -11.51
N TRP A 37 19.08 -29.72 -10.26
CA TRP A 37 18.42 -29.02 -9.15
C TRP A 37 18.46 -27.51 -9.33
N ILE A 38 19.61 -26.93 -9.68
CA ILE A 38 19.75 -25.50 -9.97
C ILE A 38 18.88 -25.12 -11.17
N LYS A 39 18.87 -25.94 -12.24
CA LYS A 39 18.00 -25.70 -13.39
C LYS A 39 16.52 -25.75 -13.01
N PHE A 40 16.11 -26.75 -12.23
CA PHE A 40 14.74 -26.86 -11.72
C PHE A 40 14.36 -25.68 -10.82
N GLN A 41 15.25 -25.24 -9.92
CA GLN A 41 15.04 -24.05 -9.10
C GLN A 41 14.87 -22.81 -9.98
N ARG A 42 15.69 -22.64 -11.02
CA ARG A 42 15.57 -21.52 -11.96
C ARG A 42 14.28 -21.59 -12.79
N ASP A 43 13.90 -22.78 -13.26
CA ASP A 43 12.65 -22.97 -14.00
C ASP A 43 11.42 -22.76 -13.10
N PHE A 44 11.52 -23.15 -11.82
CA PHE A 44 10.50 -22.87 -10.79
C PHE A 44 10.43 -21.38 -10.44
N GLU A 45 11.56 -20.67 -10.36
CA GLU A 45 11.60 -19.21 -10.18
C GLU A 45 11.01 -18.49 -11.40
N ASN A 46 11.30 -18.96 -12.62
CA ASN A 46 10.69 -18.45 -13.84
C ASN A 46 9.18 -18.69 -13.87
N PHE A 47 8.72 -19.89 -13.50
CA PHE A 47 7.29 -20.21 -13.37
C PHE A 47 6.61 -19.34 -12.31
N ARG A 48 7.22 -19.23 -11.13
CA ARG A 48 6.74 -18.35 -10.05
C ARG A 48 6.60 -16.92 -10.52
N THR A 49 7.58 -16.41 -11.27
CA THR A 49 7.56 -15.07 -11.84
C THR A 49 6.48 -14.91 -12.90
N ALA A 50 6.24 -15.93 -13.73
CA ALA A 50 5.17 -15.94 -14.72
C ALA A 50 3.76 -16.03 -14.10
N CYS A 51 3.63 -16.67 -12.93
CA CYS A 51 2.39 -16.73 -12.16
C CYS A 51 2.09 -15.44 -11.38
N ILE A 52 3.00 -14.46 -11.36
CA ILE A 52 2.72 -13.16 -10.73
C ILE A 52 1.65 -12.44 -11.58
N PRO A 53 0.45 -12.17 -11.02
CA PRO A 53 -0.60 -11.51 -11.77
C PRO A 53 -0.13 -10.15 -12.29
N TRP A 54 -0.44 -9.87 -13.56
CA TRP A 54 -0.19 -8.59 -14.25
C TRP A 54 1.26 -8.12 -14.37
N GLU A 55 2.27 -8.91 -13.98
CA GLU A 55 3.68 -8.50 -14.04
C GLU A 55 4.10 -7.97 -15.43
N ARG A 56 3.66 -8.65 -16.49
CA ARG A 56 3.93 -8.21 -17.88
C ARG A 56 3.27 -6.88 -18.20
N LYS A 57 2.01 -6.68 -17.77
CA LYS A 57 1.25 -5.45 -18.03
C LYS A 57 1.83 -4.25 -17.28
N ILE A 58 2.27 -4.45 -16.04
CA ILE A 58 2.94 -3.41 -15.25
C ILE A 58 4.26 -3.01 -15.91
N LYS A 59 5.06 -3.99 -16.38
CA LYS A 59 6.33 -3.70 -17.09
C LYS A 59 6.12 -2.98 -18.41
N GLU A 60 5.04 -3.27 -19.12
CA GLU A 60 4.65 -2.56 -20.34
C GLU A 60 4.37 -1.08 -20.02
N VAL A 61 3.55 -0.80 -19.00
CA VAL A 61 3.29 0.57 -18.53
C VAL A 61 4.55 1.26 -18.03
N GLU A 62 5.41 0.55 -17.29
CA GLU A 62 6.69 1.08 -16.78
C GLU A 62 7.63 1.53 -17.90
N SER A 63 7.66 0.80 -19.01
CA SER A 63 8.48 1.15 -20.17
C SER A 63 8.01 2.45 -20.84
N HIS A 64 6.69 2.63 -20.99
CA HIS A 64 6.11 3.78 -21.68
C HIS A 64 6.03 5.04 -20.81
N PHE A 65 5.65 4.90 -19.54
CA PHE A 65 5.32 6.03 -18.66
C PHE A 65 6.35 6.24 -17.53
N GLY A 66 7.29 5.32 -17.37
CA GLY A 66 8.32 5.37 -16.34
C GLY A 66 7.91 4.72 -15.01
N SER A 67 8.88 4.72 -14.09
CA SER A 67 8.76 4.02 -12.81
C SER A 67 7.71 4.61 -11.85
N SER A 68 7.34 5.88 -12.02
CA SER A 68 6.36 6.57 -11.19
C SER A 68 4.95 6.02 -11.41
N VAL A 69 4.51 5.90 -12.67
CA VAL A 69 3.20 5.32 -13.02
C VAL A 69 3.17 3.82 -12.71
N ALA A 70 4.28 3.10 -12.93
CA ALA A 70 4.38 1.68 -12.54
C ALA A 70 4.17 1.47 -11.03
N SER A 71 4.63 2.41 -10.19
CA SER A 71 4.45 2.32 -8.74
C SER A 71 2.98 2.29 -8.30
N TYR A 72 2.09 2.98 -9.01
CA TYR A 72 0.64 2.90 -8.80
C TYR A 72 0.12 1.48 -9.01
N PHE A 73 0.43 0.86 -10.14
CA PHE A 73 -0.05 -0.49 -10.46
C PHE A 73 0.57 -1.57 -9.56
N ILE A 74 1.82 -1.37 -9.11
CA ILE A 74 2.44 -2.23 -8.10
C ILE A 74 1.67 -2.12 -6.77
N PHE A 75 1.30 -0.91 -6.37
CA PHE A 75 0.50 -0.67 -5.17
C PHE A 75 -0.91 -1.28 -5.31
N LEU A 76 -1.58 -1.09 -6.45
CA LEU A 76 -2.87 -1.69 -6.76
C LEU A 76 -2.84 -3.22 -6.68
N ARG A 77 -1.81 -3.86 -7.24
CA ARG A 77 -1.60 -5.31 -7.14
C ARG A 77 -1.41 -5.76 -5.70
N TRP A 78 -0.64 -5.01 -4.90
CA TRP A 78 -0.43 -5.32 -3.49
C TRP A 78 -1.73 -5.20 -2.69
N MET A 79 -2.53 -4.16 -2.93
CA MET A 79 -3.87 -3.99 -2.36
C MET A 79 -4.81 -5.13 -2.73
N TYR A 80 -4.80 -5.57 -3.99
CA TYR A 80 -5.56 -6.73 -4.44
C TYR A 80 -5.15 -8.00 -3.67
N GLY A 81 -3.84 -8.24 -3.52
CA GLY A 81 -3.32 -9.39 -2.78
C GLY A 81 -3.76 -9.41 -1.30
N MET A 82 -3.76 -8.25 -0.64
CA MET A 82 -4.27 -8.12 0.73
C MET A 82 -5.77 -8.46 0.79
N ASN A 83 -6.59 -7.85 -0.08
CA ASN A 83 -8.05 -8.07 -0.08
C ASN A 83 -8.43 -9.51 -0.46
N LEU A 84 -7.63 -10.19 -1.27
CA LEU A 84 -7.84 -11.62 -1.59
C LEU A 84 -7.72 -12.49 -0.34
N VAL A 85 -6.77 -12.18 0.56
CA VAL A 85 -6.63 -12.89 1.84
C VAL A 85 -7.79 -12.55 2.78
N LEU A 86 -8.18 -11.27 2.85
CA LEU A 86 -9.34 -10.86 3.65
C LEU A 86 -10.61 -11.58 3.19
N PHE A 87 -10.83 -11.65 1.88
CA PHE A 87 -11.92 -12.41 1.27
C PHE A 87 -11.84 -13.90 1.62
N GLY A 88 -10.65 -14.50 1.54
CA GLY A 88 -10.45 -15.90 1.94
C GLY A 88 -10.81 -16.16 3.41
N LEU A 89 -10.48 -15.23 4.32
CA LEU A 89 -10.82 -15.33 5.74
C LEU A 89 -12.33 -15.16 5.98
N THR A 90 -12.96 -14.12 5.42
CA THR A 90 -14.40 -13.86 5.61
C THR A 90 -15.25 -14.92 4.91
N PHE A 91 -14.95 -15.23 3.66
CA PHE A 91 -15.68 -16.24 2.90
C PHE A 91 -15.50 -17.63 3.51
N GLY A 92 -14.27 -18.01 3.87
CA GLY A 92 -13.96 -19.35 4.37
C GLY A 92 -14.48 -19.63 5.78
N LEU A 93 -14.46 -18.64 6.68
CA LEU A 93 -14.80 -18.84 8.10
C LEU A 93 -16.19 -18.33 8.50
N VAL A 94 -16.81 -17.46 7.70
CA VAL A 94 -18.12 -16.87 8.01
C VAL A 94 -19.16 -17.28 6.97
N VAL A 95 -18.93 -16.97 5.70
CA VAL A 95 -19.91 -17.23 4.62
C VAL A 95 -20.10 -18.72 4.36
N MET A 96 -19.00 -19.46 4.18
CA MET A 96 -19.03 -20.86 3.78
C MET A 96 -19.65 -21.79 4.83
N PRO A 97 -19.34 -21.66 6.15
CA PRO A 97 -20.04 -22.44 7.18
C PRO A 97 -21.54 -22.16 7.22
N GLU A 98 -21.96 -20.90 7.05
CA GLU A 98 -23.38 -20.53 7.07
C GLU A 98 -24.13 -21.07 5.85
N VAL A 99 -23.53 -21.02 4.66
CA VAL A 99 -24.17 -21.53 3.42
C VAL A 99 -24.27 -23.05 3.41
N LEU A 100 -23.26 -23.76 3.93
CA LEU A 100 -23.22 -25.23 3.90
C LEU A 100 -23.92 -25.89 5.09
N MET A 101 -23.86 -25.28 6.26
CA MET A 101 -24.33 -25.89 7.51
C MET A 101 -25.46 -25.11 8.19
N GLY A 102 -25.72 -23.87 7.76
CA GLY A 102 -26.80 -23.04 8.27
C GLY A 102 -28.17 -23.47 7.78
N LEU A 103 -29.20 -22.90 8.40
CA LEU A 103 -30.58 -23.17 8.03
C LEU A 103 -30.88 -22.63 6.61
N PRO A 104 -31.66 -23.36 5.79
CA PRO A 104 -31.94 -22.97 4.40
C PRO A 104 -32.80 -21.70 4.33
N TYR A 105 -32.83 -21.06 3.16
CA TYR A 105 -33.69 -19.90 2.90
C TYR A 105 -35.17 -20.23 3.22
N GLY A 106 -35.89 -19.29 3.85
CA GLY A 106 -37.29 -19.50 4.26
C GLY A 106 -37.49 -20.13 5.64
N SER A 107 -36.43 -20.52 6.36
CA SER A 107 -36.52 -21.12 7.70
C SER A 107 -36.67 -20.08 8.83
N ILE A 108 -36.00 -18.94 8.70
CA ILE A 108 -35.94 -17.85 9.70
C ILE A 108 -36.57 -16.60 9.08
N PRO A 109 -37.28 -15.75 9.84
CA PRO A 109 -37.84 -14.50 9.33
C PRO A 109 -36.82 -13.64 8.58
N ARG A 110 -35.57 -13.54 9.05
CA ARG A 110 -34.49 -12.78 8.38
C ARG A 110 -33.82 -13.49 7.20
N LYS A 111 -34.22 -14.72 6.85
CA LYS A 111 -33.81 -15.42 5.62
C LYS A 111 -34.95 -15.50 4.61
N THR A 112 -35.95 -14.63 4.70
CA THR A 112 -37.06 -14.58 3.74
C THR A 112 -37.63 -13.18 3.61
N VAL A 113 -38.05 -12.82 2.39
CA VAL A 113 -38.72 -11.54 2.12
C VAL A 113 -40.14 -11.56 2.77
N PRO A 114 -40.56 -10.50 3.48
CA PRO A 114 -41.91 -10.38 4.02
C PRO A 114 -42.96 -10.49 2.92
N ARG A 115 -44.14 -11.06 3.20
CA ARG A 115 -45.18 -11.24 2.17
C ARG A 115 -45.56 -9.96 1.43
N ALA A 116 -45.62 -8.83 2.13
CA ALA A 116 -45.97 -7.54 1.55
C ALA A 116 -44.97 -7.05 0.49
N GLU A 117 -43.70 -7.48 0.56
CA GLU A 117 -42.63 -7.02 -0.33
C GLU A 117 -42.30 -8.05 -1.43
N GLN A 118 -42.86 -9.26 -1.39
CA GLN A 118 -42.49 -10.37 -2.28
C GLN A 118 -42.73 -10.07 -3.77
N ASP A 119 -43.81 -9.35 -4.09
CA ASP A 119 -44.19 -9.06 -5.48
C ASP A 119 -43.23 -8.04 -6.14
N THR A 120 -42.79 -7.04 -5.37
CA THR A 120 -41.87 -5.97 -5.83
C THR A 120 -40.39 -6.35 -5.63
N ALA A 121 -40.10 -7.45 -4.93
CA ALA A 121 -38.74 -7.80 -4.52
C ALA A 121 -37.76 -8.12 -5.66
N GLN A 122 -38.25 -8.35 -6.89
CA GLN A 122 -37.43 -8.58 -8.08
C GLN A 122 -37.30 -7.36 -9.00
N ASP A 123 -37.95 -6.24 -8.65
CA ASP A 123 -37.90 -5.05 -9.49
C ASP A 123 -36.48 -4.46 -9.52
N TYR A 124 -36.05 -4.04 -10.70
CA TYR A 124 -34.70 -3.52 -10.92
C TYR A 124 -34.37 -2.34 -10.00
N ALA A 125 -35.32 -1.43 -9.78
CA ALA A 125 -35.14 -0.29 -8.88
C ALA A 125 -34.88 -0.73 -7.42
N VAL A 126 -35.60 -1.76 -6.95
CA VAL A 126 -35.44 -2.30 -5.59
C VAL A 126 -34.12 -3.04 -5.44
N LEU A 127 -33.71 -3.81 -6.46
CA LEU A 127 -32.42 -4.52 -6.47
C LEU A 127 -31.23 -3.55 -6.50
N MET A 128 -31.34 -2.46 -7.25
CA MET A 128 -30.27 -1.45 -7.36
C MET A 128 -30.04 -0.74 -6.02
N ASP A 129 -31.10 -0.56 -5.22
CA ASP A 129 -31.02 -0.04 -3.85
C ASP A 129 -30.61 -1.12 -2.82
N PHE A 130 -30.23 -2.33 -3.28
CA PHE A 130 -29.92 -3.50 -2.46
C PHE A 130 -31.04 -3.94 -1.51
N ASN A 131 -32.29 -3.60 -1.82
CA ASN A 131 -33.48 -4.04 -1.10
C ASN A 131 -34.06 -5.34 -1.69
N GLY A 132 -35.20 -5.80 -1.17
CA GLY A 132 -35.85 -7.04 -1.61
C GLY A 132 -34.98 -8.28 -1.34
N TYR A 133 -34.75 -9.11 -2.35
CA TYR A 133 -33.94 -10.33 -2.19
C TYR A 133 -32.47 -10.06 -1.84
N CYS A 134 -31.90 -8.93 -2.26
CA CYS A 134 -30.51 -8.57 -1.96
C CYS A 134 -30.28 -8.39 -0.45
N LYS A 135 -31.22 -7.72 0.24
CA LYS A 135 -31.20 -7.46 1.69
C LYS A 135 -31.17 -8.74 2.52
N TYR A 136 -31.87 -9.79 2.07
CA TYR A 136 -31.93 -11.09 2.73
C TYR A 136 -30.97 -12.11 2.11
N SER A 137 -29.79 -11.66 1.69
CA SER A 137 -28.72 -12.50 1.15
C SER A 137 -27.49 -12.54 2.06
N VAL A 138 -26.58 -13.47 1.81
CA VAL A 138 -25.28 -13.64 2.51
C VAL A 138 -24.39 -12.39 2.49
N LEU A 139 -24.71 -11.39 1.66
CA LEU A 139 -23.96 -10.15 1.53
C LEU A 139 -24.00 -9.34 2.84
N PHE A 140 -25.11 -9.39 3.57
CA PHE A 140 -25.40 -8.53 4.71
C PHE A 140 -25.43 -9.27 6.05
N TYR A 141 -25.10 -8.55 7.12
CA TYR A 141 -25.08 -9.02 8.50
C TYR A 141 -26.40 -9.71 8.93
N GLY A 142 -27.56 -9.20 8.52
CA GLY A 142 -28.86 -9.70 8.96
C GLY A 142 -29.20 -11.13 8.51
N TYR A 143 -28.47 -11.70 7.53
CA TYR A 143 -28.69 -13.06 7.04
C TYR A 143 -28.16 -14.14 7.99
N TYR A 144 -27.13 -13.80 8.77
CA TYR A 144 -26.42 -14.75 9.63
C TYR A 144 -27.21 -15.08 10.89
N ASN A 145 -27.18 -16.36 11.29
CA ASN A 145 -27.98 -16.90 12.38
C ASN A 145 -27.43 -16.55 13.78
N ASP A 146 -28.32 -16.45 14.78
CA ASP A 146 -28.03 -16.11 16.18
C ASP A 146 -27.61 -17.33 17.03
N GLN A 147 -27.91 -18.54 16.56
CA GLN A 147 -27.60 -19.76 17.29
C GLN A 147 -26.10 -19.91 17.59
N ARG A 148 -25.79 -20.24 18.85
CA ARG A 148 -24.40 -20.39 19.33
C ARG A 148 -23.58 -21.42 18.54
N THR A 149 -24.19 -22.51 18.08
CA THR A 149 -23.52 -23.54 17.28
C THR A 149 -24.39 -23.97 16.11
N ILE A 150 -23.78 -24.09 14.92
CA ILE A 150 -24.44 -24.45 13.68
C ILE A 150 -23.88 -25.76 13.13
N GLY A 151 -24.77 -26.58 12.57
CA GLY A 151 -24.43 -27.79 11.82
C GLY A 151 -23.92 -28.98 12.64
N LEU A 152 -23.52 -30.03 11.92
CA LEU A 152 -23.00 -31.28 12.48
C LEU A 152 -21.68 -31.10 13.23
N LEU A 153 -20.87 -30.11 12.82
CA LEU A 153 -19.54 -29.82 13.39
C LEU A 153 -19.59 -28.91 14.62
N LYS A 154 -20.78 -28.50 15.10
CA LYS A 154 -20.97 -27.55 16.20
C LYS A 154 -20.13 -26.28 16.02
N PHE A 155 -20.14 -25.72 14.81
CA PHE A 155 -19.36 -24.54 14.48
C PHE A 155 -19.96 -23.28 15.15
N ARG A 156 -19.13 -22.47 15.80
CA ARG A 156 -19.59 -21.30 16.57
C ARG A 156 -19.63 -20.06 15.70
N LEU A 157 -20.74 -19.85 15.00
CA LEU A 157 -20.88 -18.75 14.04
C LEU A 157 -20.73 -17.35 14.70
N PRO A 158 -21.44 -17.00 15.80
CA PRO A 158 -21.33 -15.65 16.36
C PRO A 158 -19.92 -15.30 16.85
N LEU A 159 -19.23 -16.28 17.46
CA LEU A 159 -17.84 -16.11 17.89
C LEU A 159 -16.89 -16.00 16.70
N ALA A 160 -17.06 -16.86 15.69
CA ALA A 160 -16.24 -16.82 14.48
C ALA A 160 -16.42 -15.49 13.73
N TYR A 161 -17.64 -14.97 13.66
CA TYR A 161 -17.95 -13.66 13.07
C TYR A 161 -17.11 -12.54 13.71
N LEU A 162 -17.14 -12.47 15.05
CA LEU A 162 -16.40 -11.45 15.80
C LEU A 162 -14.88 -11.63 15.67
N MET A 163 -14.39 -12.88 15.77
CA MET A 163 -12.96 -13.18 15.67
C MET A 163 -12.40 -12.94 14.28
N VAL A 164 -13.18 -13.21 13.23
CA VAL A 164 -12.80 -12.87 11.85
C VAL A 164 -12.83 -11.36 11.67
N GLY A 165 -13.79 -10.63 12.24
CA GLY A 165 -13.79 -9.17 12.26
C GLY A 165 -12.51 -8.59 12.89
N ILE A 166 -12.16 -9.00 14.11
CA ILE A 166 -10.93 -8.55 14.78
C ILE A 166 -9.68 -9.02 14.03
N GLY A 167 -9.69 -10.26 13.53
CA GLY A 167 -8.59 -10.88 12.80
C GLY A 167 -8.30 -10.21 11.46
N THR A 168 -9.31 -9.75 10.71
CA THR A 168 -9.11 -9.04 9.45
C THR A 168 -8.42 -7.69 9.68
N PHE A 169 -8.85 -6.91 10.67
CA PHE A 169 -8.16 -5.69 11.08
C PHE A 169 -6.72 -5.96 11.54
N GLY A 170 -6.52 -6.92 12.43
CA GLY A 170 -5.20 -7.29 12.94
C GLY A 170 -4.24 -7.73 11.83
N TYR A 171 -4.72 -8.54 10.88
CA TYR A 171 -3.95 -8.98 9.72
C TYR A 171 -3.60 -7.81 8.80
N SER A 172 -4.56 -6.96 8.42
CA SER A 172 -4.30 -5.78 7.60
C SER A 172 -3.24 -4.88 8.22
N LEU A 173 -3.33 -4.66 9.53
CA LEU A 173 -2.43 -3.80 10.28
C LEU A 173 -1.02 -4.36 10.36
N MET A 174 -0.88 -5.66 10.67
CA MET A 174 0.40 -6.36 10.66
C MET A 174 1.05 -6.31 9.26
N LEU A 175 0.26 -6.51 8.21
CA LEU A 175 0.73 -6.57 6.83
C LEU A 175 1.17 -5.19 6.31
N VAL A 176 0.43 -4.12 6.61
CA VAL A 176 0.81 -2.73 6.28
C VAL A 176 2.12 -2.37 6.97
N ILE A 177 2.24 -2.62 8.28
CA ILE A 177 3.47 -2.34 9.04
C ILE A 177 4.66 -3.13 8.49
N ARG A 178 4.50 -4.43 8.24
CA ARG A 178 5.56 -5.26 7.68
C ARG A 178 6.02 -4.74 6.33
N THR A 179 5.09 -4.30 5.50
CA THR A 179 5.39 -3.75 4.16
C THR A 179 6.10 -2.40 4.26
N MET A 180 5.65 -1.52 5.16
CA MET A 180 6.30 -0.25 5.45
C MET A 180 7.73 -0.43 5.97
N ALA A 181 7.94 -1.35 6.91
CA ALA A 181 9.27 -1.64 7.45
C ALA A 181 10.23 -2.17 6.36
N LYS A 182 9.75 -3.07 5.49
CA LYS A 182 10.54 -3.58 4.36
C LYS A 182 10.91 -2.47 3.36
N ASN A 183 9.98 -1.55 3.10
CA ASN A 183 10.23 -0.44 2.17
C ASN A 183 11.11 0.65 2.78
N ALA A 184 11.19 0.76 4.12
CA ALA A 184 12.13 1.65 4.81
C ALA A 184 13.59 1.17 4.69
N ASP A 185 13.82 -0.14 4.69
CA ASP A 185 15.14 -0.76 4.57
C ASP A 185 15.84 -0.42 3.24
N VAL A 186 15.08 -0.39 2.15
CA VAL A 186 15.59 -0.08 0.81
C VAL A 186 15.96 1.41 0.64
N GLY A 187 15.37 2.30 1.45
CA GLY A 187 15.57 3.75 1.36
C GLY A 187 16.63 4.33 2.30
N GLY A 188 17.16 3.54 3.24
CA GLY A 188 18.06 4.00 4.30
C GLY A 188 19.52 4.26 3.88
N GLY A 189 19.90 3.97 2.65
CA GLY A 189 21.27 4.10 2.16
C GLY A 189 21.67 5.49 1.64
N ASP A 190 20.74 6.46 1.61
CA ASP A 190 20.91 7.70 0.85
C ASP A 190 21.50 8.84 1.71
N GLY A 191 22.60 8.54 2.40
CA GLY A 191 23.48 9.54 2.96
C GLY A 191 24.44 10.02 1.88
N ASP A 192 24.30 11.28 1.47
CA ASP A 192 25.25 12.05 0.64
C ASP A 192 25.29 11.77 -0.88
N GLU A 193 24.29 11.15 -1.50
CA GLU A 193 24.21 11.07 -2.99
C GLU A 193 23.86 12.41 -3.68
N GLY A 194 23.70 13.51 -2.95
CA GLY A 194 23.31 14.81 -3.52
C GLY A 194 24.35 15.40 -4.48
N GLU A 195 25.63 15.08 -4.31
CA GLU A 195 26.69 15.56 -5.19
C GLU A 195 26.91 14.60 -6.38
N PHE A 196 26.83 15.12 -7.61
CA PHE A 196 27.12 14.42 -8.88
C PHE A 196 26.16 13.31 -9.33
N THR A 197 24.89 13.31 -8.91
CA THR A 197 23.85 12.36 -9.38
C THR A 197 23.78 12.21 -10.90
N PHE A 198 23.89 13.33 -11.63
CA PHE A 198 23.86 13.35 -13.09
C PHE A 198 25.04 12.59 -13.72
N ALA A 199 26.25 12.83 -13.21
CA ALA A 199 27.45 12.15 -13.70
C ALA A 199 27.39 10.65 -13.41
N TRP A 200 26.97 10.26 -12.21
CA TRP A 200 26.82 8.85 -11.86
C TRP A 200 25.81 8.14 -12.78
N LYS A 201 24.62 8.71 -12.99
CA LYS A 201 23.64 8.18 -13.95
C LYS A 201 24.21 8.07 -15.36
N MET A 202 24.98 9.05 -15.83
CA MET A 202 25.63 9.03 -17.15
C MET A 202 26.62 7.88 -17.28
N PHE A 203 27.49 7.70 -16.28
CA PHE A 203 28.55 6.70 -16.35
C PHE A 203 28.15 5.29 -15.88
N THR A 204 26.92 5.06 -15.40
CA THR A 204 26.47 3.73 -14.96
C THR A 204 25.19 3.24 -15.65
N SER A 205 24.65 3.99 -16.61
CA SER A 205 23.38 3.63 -17.27
C SER A 205 23.52 2.58 -18.40
N TRP A 206 24.74 2.30 -18.86
CA TRP A 206 25.01 1.31 -19.91
C TRP A 206 24.97 -0.15 -19.39
N ASP A 207 24.31 -1.03 -20.13
CA ASP A 207 24.22 -2.47 -19.87
C ASP A 207 24.51 -3.26 -21.16
N TYR A 208 25.61 -4.01 -21.17
CA TYR A 208 26.07 -4.80 -22.32
C TYR A 208 25.51 -6.24 -22.36
N LEU A 209 24.71 -6.65 -21.36
CA LEU A 209 24.18 -8.00 -21.23
C LEU A 209 22.81 -8.18 -21.89
N ILE A 210 22.21 -7.11 -22.41
CA ILE A 210 20.89 -7.13 -23.04
C ILE A 210 21.02 -7.57 -24.50
N GLY A 211 20.64 -8.82 -24.79
CA GLY A 211 20.62 -9.38 -26.15
C GLY A 211 19.27 -9.27 -26.87
N ASN A 212 18.19 -8.88 -26.18
CA ASN A 212 16.85 -8.77 -26.75
C ASN A 212 16.52 -7.32 -27.12
N ALA A 213 16.13 -7.06 -28.37
CA ALA A 213 15.83 -5.73 -28.89
C ALA A 213 14.69 -5.04 -28.12
N GLU A 214 13.60 -5.74 -27.84
CA GLU A 214 12.47 -5.16 -27.07
C GLU A 214 12.89 -4.72 -25.66
N THR A 215 13.82 -5.45 -25.04
CA THR A 215 14.35 -5.10 -23.70
C THR A 215 15.33 -3.93 -23.77
N ALA A 216 16.06 -3.80 -24.87
CA ALA A 216 16.97 -2.68 -25.11
C ALA A 216 16.18 -1.38 -25.31
N ASP A 217 15.08 -1.39 -26.08
CA ASP A 217 14.21 -0.23 -26.28
C ASP A 217 13.58 0.22 -24.96
N ASN A 218 13.07 -0.72 -24.16
CA ASN A 218 12.55 -0.43 -22.82
C ASN A 218 13.62 0.18 -21.90
N LYS A 219 14.87 -0.31 -21.97
CA LYS A 219 15.97 0.21 -21.17
C LYS A 219 16.39 1.61 -21.62
N TYR A 220 16.44 1.84 -22.93
CA TYR A 220 16.71 3.15 -23.52
C TYR A 220 15.68 4.19 -23.06
N ALA A 221 14.39 3.89 -23.21
CA ALA A 221 13.31 4.76 -22.75
C ALA A 221 13.41 5.08 -21.25
N SER A 222 13.68 4.06 -20.43
CA SER A 222 13.88 4.22 -18.98
C SER A 222 15.03 5.17 -18.63
N ILE A 223 16.18 5.03 -19.31
CA ILE A 223 17.36 5.88 -19.08
C ILE A 223 17.08 7.33 -19.50
N THR A 224 16.50 7.54 -20.68
CA THR A 224 16.13 8.88 -21.17
C THR A 224 15.22 9.59 -20.19
N THR A 225 14.20 8.90 -19.69
CA THR A 225 13.29 9.44 -18.69
C THR A 225 14.04 9.84 -17.42
N SER A 226 14.94 8.99 -16.90
CA SER A 226 15.72 9.29 -15.69
C SER A 226 16.60 10.55 -15.80
N PHE A 227 17.12 10.85 -16.99
CA PHE A 227 17.87 12.09 -17.23
C PHE A 227 16.97 13.31 -17.30
N LYS A 228 15.80 13.19 -17.95
CA LYS A 228 14.80 14.27 -17.96
C LYS A 228 14.43 14.67 -16.53
N GLU A 229 14.22 13.72 -15.63
CA GLU A 229 13.93 14.00 -14.21
C GLU A 229 14.99 14.87 -13.55
N SER A 230 16.26 14.48 -13.69
CA SER A 230 17.37 15.17 -13.02
C SER A 230 17.60 16.57 -13.59
N ILE A 231 17.36 16.78 -14.89
CA ILE A 231 17.49 18.10 -15.52
C ILE A 231 16.38 19.04 -15.03
N VAL A 232 15.14 18.55 -14.98
CA VAL A 232 13.99 19.34 -14.53
C VAL A 232 14.13 19.74 -13.06
N ASP A 233 14.60 18.84 -12.20
CA ASP A 233 14.80 19.11 -10.76
C ASP A 233 15.82 20.25 -10.54
N GLU A 234 16.90 20.30 -11.34
CA GLU A 234 17.91 21.35 -11.27
C GLU A 234 17.43 22.68 -11.88
N GLN A 235 16.68 22.63 -12.99
CA GLN A 235 16.09 23.83 -13.60
C GLN A 235 15.12 24.54 -12.65
N GLU A 236 14.33 23.78 -11.89
CA GLU A 236 13.38 24.35 -10.92
C GLU A 236 14.10 25.00 -9.73
N ASN A 237 15.25 24.47 -9.34
CA ASN A 237 16.06 24.98 -8.22
C ASN A 237 16.76 26.31 -8.55
N GLN A 238 16.93 26.63 -9.84
CA GLN A 238 17.62 27.84 -10.31
C GLN A 238 16.69 29.03 -10.65
N LYS A 239 15.37 28.90 -10.46
CA LYS A 239 14.43 30.01 -10.72
C LYS A 239 14.50 31.09 -9.63
N ASP A 240 15.03 32.26 -9.97
CA ASP A 240 14.96 33.47 -9.14
C ASP A 240 13.58 34.13 -9.27
N GLU A 241 12.87 34.32 -8.16
CA GLU A 241 11.49 34.83 -8.16
C GLU A 241 11.23 35.99 -7.18
N ASN A 242 10.21 36.78 -7.49
CA ASN A 242 9.76 37.93 -6.70
C ASN A 242 9.12 37.50 -5.38
N ILE A 243 9.81 37.78 -4.27
CA ILE A 243 9.43 37.34 -2.91
C ILE A 243 8.04 37.84 -2.45
N HIS A 244 7.65 39.06 -2.83
CA HIS A 244 6.41 39.69 -2.36
C HIS A 244 5.16 39.16 -3.06
N LEU A 245 5.23 38.96 -4.39
CA LEU A 245 4.14 38.42 -5.17
C LEU A 245 3.83 36.98 -4.74
N ARG A 246 4.86 36.14 -4.58
CA ARG A 246 4.69 34.74 -4.15
C ARG A 246 4.09 34.61 -2.76
N ARG A 247 4.48 35.48 -1.81
CA ARG A 247 3.89 35.48 -0.47
C ARG A 247 2.40 35.87 -0.51
N PHE A 248 2.00 36.81 -1.37
CA PHE A 248 0.60 37.16 -1.57
C PHE A 248 -0.20 36.01 -2.20
N LEU A 249 0.30 35.41 -3.29
CA LEU A 249 -0.39 34.27 -3.94
C LEU A 249 -0.54 33.09 -2.97
N ARG A 250 0.46 32.79 -2.14
CA ARG A 250 0.36 31.74 -1.12
C ARG A 250 -0.71 32.02 -0.08
N VAL A 251 -0.83 33.26 0.40
CA VAL A 251 -1.89 33.62 1.35
C VAL A 251 -3.26 33.49 0.70
N LEU A 252 -3.40 33.97 -0.54
CA LEU A 252 -4.64 33.87 -1.30
C LEU A 252 -5.04 32.40 -1.55
N ALA A 253 -4.11 31.57 -1.98
CA ALA A 253 -4.34 30.15 -2.24
C ALA A 253 -4.78 29.41 -0.97
N ASN A 254 -4.08 29.60 0.15
CA ASN A 254 -4.46 28.96 1.41
C ASN A 254 -5.82 29.46 1.93
N PHE A 255 -6.16 30.73 1.71
CA PHE A 255 -7.50 31.25 2.00
C PHE A 255 -8.57 30.55 1.15
N LEU A 256 -8.39 30.46 -0.18
CA LEU A 256 -9.32 29.76 -1.08
C LEU A 256 -9.50 28.29 -0.69
N ILE A 257 -8.42 27.61 -0.30
CA ILE A 257 -8.47 26.22 0.17
C ILE A 257 -9.26 26.10 1.46
N THR A 258 -9.05 26.98 2.45
CA THR A 258 -9.83 26.96 3.69
C THR A 258 -11.31 27.23 3.45
N CYS A 259 -11.65 28.13 2.52
CA CYS A 259 -13.04 28.38 2.12
C CYS A 259 -13.67 27.16 1.43
N SER A 260 -12.92 26.49 0.56
CA SER A 260 -13.40 25.28 -0.14
C SER A 260 -13.59 24.10 0.83
N LEU A 261 -12.65 23.88 1.77
CA LEU A 261 -12.79 22.87 2.82
C LEU A 261 -13.96 23.17 3.77
N GLY A 262 -14.12 24.44 4.19
CA GLY A 262 -15.25 24.84 5.02
C GLY A 262 -16.59 24.72 4.30
N GLY A 263 -16.64 25.12 3.02
CA GLY A 263 -17.84 25.06 2.18
C GLY A 263 -18.29 23.62 1.90
N SER A 264 -17.35 22.73 1.58
CA SER A 264 -17.64 21.30 1.41
C SER A 264 -18.14 20.66 2.70
N GLY A 265 -17.51 20.93 3.85
CA GLY A 265 -17.98 20.44 5.15
C GLY A 265 -19.40 20.92 5.50
N TYR A 266 -19.71 22.20 5.25
CA TYR A 266 -21.06 22.74 5.47
C TYR A 266 -22.10 22.11 4.53
N LEU A 267 -21.76 21.94 3.25
CA LEU A 267 -22.64 21.31 2.27
C LEU A 267 -23.02 19.89 2.71
N ILE A 268 -22.04 19.11 3.18
CA ILE A 268 -22.29 17.73 3.63
C ILE A 268 -23.18 17.73 4.86
N TYR A 269 -22.89 18.56 5.87
CA TYR A 269 -23.74 18.66 7.06
C TYR A 269 -25.19 19.02 6.69
N PHE A 270 -25.38 19.97 5.77
CA PHE A 270 -26.71 20.36 5.29
C PHE A 270 -27.43 19.21 4.60
N VAL A 271 -26.74 18.49 3.72
CA VAL A 271 -27.29 17.36 2.96
C VAL A 271 -27.62 16.18 3.86
N VAL A 272 -26.76 15.89 4.84
CA VAL A 272 -26.99 14.88 5.87
C VAL A 272 -28.26 15.19 6.67
N LYS A 273 -28.39 16.42 7.15
CA LYS A 273 -29.56 16.81 7.93
C LYS A 273 -30.84 16.68 7.09
N ARG A 274 -30.75 17.06 5.82
CA ARG A 274 -31.85 16.95 4.88
C ARG A 274 -32.19 15.49 4.53
N SER A 275 -31.20 14.60 4.41
CA SER A 275 -31.44 13.18 4.16
C SER A 275 -32.15 12.51 5.33
N GLN A 276 -31.89 12.96 6.57
CA GLN A 276 -32.63 12.50 7.75
C GLN A 276 -34.10 12.95 7.72
N ASP A 277 -34.38 14.19 7.32
CA ASP A 277 -35.76 14.67 7.16
C ASP A 277 -36.51 13.84 6.11
N PHE A 278 -35.83 13.44 5.03
CA PHE A 278 -36.38 12.56 4.01
C PHE A 278 -36.61 11.13 4.49
N ALA A 279 -35.82 10.60 5.43
CA ALA A 279 -36.04 9.26 5.97
C ALA A 279 -37.44 9.07 6.61
N THR A 280 -38.11 10.17 6.99
CA THR A 280 -39.46 10.15 7.58
C THR A 280 -40.61 10.18 6.56
N ARG A 281 -40.32 10.31 5.26
CA ARG A 281 -41.33 10.42 4.19
C ARG A 281 -41.23 9.24 3.22
N ASP A 282 -42.37 8.69 2.81
CA ASP A 282 -42.41 7.53 1.90
C ASP A 282 -42.38 7.90 0.41
N ASP A 283 -42.82 9.11 0.03
CA ASP A 283 -42.91 9.57 -1.36
C ASP A 283 -41.66 10.40 -1.77
N LEU A 284 -40.56 9.72 -2.07
CA LEU A 284 -39.30 10.35 -2.48
C LEU A 284 -38.90 9.99 -3.91
N SER A 285 -38.45 10.99 -4.66
CA SER A 285 -37.82 10.83 -5.96
C SER A 285 -36.48 10.10 -5.83
N TRP A 286 -36.05 9.41 -6.89
CA TRP A 286 -34.76 8.71 -6.94
C TRP A 286 -33.57 9.62 -6.59
N TYR A 287 -33.63 10.89 -7.02
CA TYR A 287 -32.60 11.89 -6.71
C TYR A 287 -32.54 12.25 -5.22
N GLU A 288 -33.69 12.31 -4.55
CA GLU A 288 -33.76 12.66 -3.12
C GLU A 288 -33.23 11.51 -2.26
N LYS A 289 -33.44 10.26 -2.69
CA LYS A 289 -32.88 9.07 -2.03
C LYS A 289 -31.37 8.97 -2.15
N ASN A 290 -30.81 9.37 -3.30
CA ASN A 290 -29.37 9.27 -3.59
C ASN A 290 -28.63 10.61 -3.47
N GLU A 291 -29.27 11.65 -2.90
CA GLU A 291 -28.70 13.01 -2.82
C GLU A 291 -27.36 13.01 -2.06
N LEU A 292 -27.31 12.34 -0.91
CA LEU A 292 -26.11 12.24 -0.09
C LEU A 292 -24.97 11.56 -0.85
N GLU A 293 -25.24 10.43 -1.51
CA GLU A 293 -24.23 9.69 -2.27
C GLU A 293 -23.72 10.50 -3.48
N LEU A 294 -24.63 11.14 -4.22
CA LEU A 294 -24.30 11.99 -5.36
C LEU A 294 -23.42 13.16 -4.95
N ILE A 295 -23.76 13.85 -3.86
CA ILE A 295 -23.00 15.03 -3.41
C ILE A 295 -21.64 14.62 -2.86
N MET A 296 -21.56 13.52 -2.12
CA MET A 296 -20.30 13.00 -1.61
C MET A 296 -19.35 12.59 -2.74
N SER A 297 -19.88 11.94 -3.77
CA SER A 297 -19.12 11.58 -4.96
C SER A 297 -18.72 12.81 -5.78
N LEU A 298 -19.63 13.77 -5.96
CA LEU A 298 -19.37 15.01 -6.69
C LEU A 298 -18.31 15.89 -6.00
N LEU A 299 -18.34 15.98 -4.67
CA LEU A 299 -17.30 16.67 -3.90
C LEU A 299 -15.94 15.98 -4.08
N GLY A 300 -15.92 14.64 -4.05
CA GLY A 300 -14.71 13.86 -4.35
C GLY A 300 -14.20 14.05 -5.78
N LEU A 301 -15.07 14.39 -6.74
CA LEU A 301 -14.71 14.63 -8.13
C LEU A 301 -14.27 16.07 -8.41
N VAL A 302 -14.96 17.07 -7.83
CA VAL A 302 -14.78 18.50 -8.18
C VAL A 302 -13.72 19.17 -7.31
N CYS A 303 -13.63 18.81 -6.03
CA CYS A 303 -12.68 19.47 -5.12
C CYS A 303 -11.20 19.17 -5.45
N PRO A 304 -10.78 17.95 -5.82
CA PRO A 304 -9.37 17.70 -6.14
C PRO A 304 -8.86 18.49 -7.36
N PRO A 305 -9.56 18.53 -8.52
CA PRO A 305 -9.17 19.40 -9.63
C PRO A 305 -9.13 20.88 -9.23
N LEU A 306 -10.07 21.31 -8.37
CA LEU A 306 -10.06 22.67 -7.85
C LEU A 306 -8.83 22.93 -6.96
N PHE A 307 -8.38 21.97 -6.16
CA PHE A 307 -7.15 22.11 -5.37
C PHE A 307 -5.88 22.10 -6.23
N GLU A 308 -5.88 21.38 -7.35
CA GLU A 308 -4.78 21.39 -8.33
C GLU A 308 -4.64 22.75 -9.00
N THR A 309 -5.75 23.34 -9.49
CA THR A 309 -5.72 24.70 -10.06
C THR A 309 -5.28 25.75 -9.05
N ILE A 310 -5.62 25.58 -7.77
CA ILE A 310 -5.12 26.45 -6.69
C ILE A 310 -3.64 26.15 -6.38
N ALA A 311 -3.17 24.91 -6.57
CA ALA A 311 -1.79 24.51 -6.35
C ALA A 311 -0.82 25.28 -7.26
N GLU A 312 -1.21 25.49 -8.51
CA GLU A 312 -0.44 26.25 -9.50
C GLU A 312 -0.19 27.68 -9.03
N LEU A 313 -1.06 28.26 -8.20
CA LEU A 313 -0.87 29.59 -7.63
C LEU A 313 0.19 29.62 -6.50
N GLU A 314 0.47 28.50 -5.84
CA GLU A 314 1.37 28.49 -4.68
C GLU A 314 2.85 28.36 -5.04
N ASP A 315 3.13 27.91 -6.27
CA ASP A 315 4.43 27.59 -6.81
C ASP A 315 5.33 26.94 -5.73
N TYR A 316 4.91 25.82 -5.15
CA TYR A 316 5.78 25.04 -4.26
C TYR A 316 6.75 24.20 -5.09
N HIS A 317 7.93 23.90 -4.54
CA HIS A 317 8.78 22.85 -5.09
C HIS A 317 7.94 21.58 -5.25
N PRO A 318 7.98 20.88 -6.39
CA PRO A 318 7.01 19.83 -6.73
C PRO A 318 6.86 18.74 -5.65
N ARG A 319 7.96 18.35 -4.99
CA ARG A 319 7.94 17.38 -3.87
C ARG A 319 7.17 17.87 -2.63
N ILE A 320 7.24 19.17 -2.35
CA ILE A 320 6.54 19.79 -1.22
C ILE A 320 5.09 20.07 -1.61
N ALA A 321 4.87 20.55 -2.85
CA ALA A 321 3.55 20.74 -3.44
C ALA A 321 2.72 19.47 -3.35
N LEU A 322 3.30 18.34 -3.80
CA LEU A 322 2.65 17.02 -3.76
C LEU A 322 2.22 16.61 -2.34
N LYS A 323 3.05 16.86 -1.33
CA LYS A 323 2.72 16.52 0.07
C LYS A 323 1.58 17.38 0.62
N TRP A 324 1.59 18.68 0.31
CA TRP A 324 0.53 19.59 0.73
C TRP A 324 -0.78 19.32 0.01
N GLN A 325 -0.72 19.06 -1.30
CA GLN A 325 -1.88 18.64 -2.09
C GLN A 325 -2.48 17.36 -1.53
N LEU A 326 -1.65 16.34 -1.29
CA LEU A 326 -2.15 15.10 -0.69
C LEU A 326 -2.74 15.34 0.71
N GLY A 327 -2.13 16.18 1.53
CA GLY A 327 -2.64 16.51 2.86
C GLY A 327 -4.01 17.19 2.83
N ARG A 328 -4.26 18.08 1.87
CA ARG A 328 -5.54 18.81 1.73
C ARG A 328 -6.64 17.91 1.20
N ILE A 329 -6.35 17.14 0.15
CA ILE A 329 -7.28 16.15 -0.39
C ILE A 329 -7.58 15.11 0.70
N PHE A 330 -6.56 14.72 1.48
CA PHE A 330 -6.73 13.82 2.60
C PHE A 330 -7.67 14.38 3.68
N ALA A 331 -7.48 15.64 4.07
CA ALA A 331 -8.34 16.31 5.05
C ALA A 331 -9.79 16.42 4.58
N LEU A 332 -10.02 16.71 3.29
CA LEU A 332 -11.36 16.71 2.69
C LEU A 332 -12.03 15.35 2.83
N PHE A 333 -11.38 14.30 2.35
CA PHE A 333 -11.94 12.95 2.40
C PHE A 333 -12.15 12.46 3.84
N LEU A 334 -11.25 12.80 4.75
CA LEU A 334 -11.42 12.46 6.17
C LEU A 334 -12.62 13.19 6.79
N GLY A 335 -12.79 14.48 6.48
CA GLY A 335 -13.96 15.26 6.90
C GLY A 335 -15.26 14.65 6.36
N ASN A 336 -15.28 14.28 5.08
CA ASN A 336 -16.41 13.63 4.42
C ASN A 336 -16.78 12.32 5.13
N LEU A 337 -15.78 11.48 5.40
CA LEU A 337 -15.98 10.18 6.05
C LEU A 337 -16.54 10.30 7.47
N TYR A 338 -16.03 11.21 8.29
CA TYR A 338 -16.51 11.39 9.66
C TYR A 338 -17.88 12.06 9.75
N THR A 339 -18.17 13.01 8.86
CA THR A 339 -19.52 13.63 8.81
C THR A 339 -20.57 12.59 8.42
N PHE A 340 -20.27 11.74 7.45
CA PHE A 340 -21.10 10.57 7.12
C PHE A 340 -21.25 9.61 8.32
N LEU A 341 -20.18 9.36 9.06
CA LEU A 341 -20.22 8.48 10.23
C LEU A 341 -21.13 9.01 11.35
N PHE A 342 -21.04 10.30 11.65
CA PHE A 342 -21.91 10.94 12.63
C PHE A 342 -23.38 10.91 12.18
N ALA A 343 -23.65 11.10 10.88
CA ALA A 343 -24.98 10.95 10.30
C ALA A 343 -25.55 9.55 10.54
N LEU A 344 -24.76 8.52 10.23
CA LEU A 344 -25.15 7.13 10.41
C LEU A 344 -25.43 6.81 11.88
N PHE A 345 -24.63 7.33 12.82
CA PHE A 345 -24.89 7.08 14.24
C PHE A 345 -26.19 7.72 14.74
N ASP A 346 -26.53 8.91 14.24
CA ASP A 346 -27.78 9.55 14.59
C ASP A 346 -28.99 8.80 14.00
N GLU A 347 -28.86 8.28 12.78
CA GLU A 347 -29.86 7.40 12.16
C GLU A 347 -30.01 6.08 12.93
N VAL A 348 -28.90 5.47 13.35
CA VAL A 348 -28.91 4.23 14.15
C VAL A 348 -29.61 4.45 15.50
N ASN A 349 -29.35 5.57 16.17
CA ASN A 349 -30.04 5.90 17.43
C ASN A 349 -31.55 6.03 17.23
N THR A 350 -31.97 6.68 16.14
CA THR A 350 -33.40 6.82 15.80
C THR A 350 -34.05 5.44 15.54
N LYS A 351 -33.38 4.58 14.76
CA LYS A 351 -33.86 3.21 14.50
C LYS A 351 -33.92 2.34 15.75
N LEU A 352 -32.98 2.51 16.69
CA LEU A 352 -33.00 1.81 17.97
C LEU A 352 -34.22 2.19 18.83
N GLU A 353 -34.69 3.43 18.76
CA GLU A 353 -35.92 3.86 19.44
C GLU A 353 -37.17 3.21 18.80
N GLU A 354 -37.26 3.23 17.47
CA GLU A 354 -38.34 2.56 16.73
C GLU A 354 -38.40 1.07 17.02
N GLU A 355 -37.22 0.44 17.09
CA GLU A 355 -37.07 -0.99 17.31
C GLU A 355 -37.66 -1.45 18.65
N GLN A 356 -37.56 -0.65 19.71
CA GLN A 356 -38.18 -0.96 21.01
C GLN A 356 -39.70 -1.06 20.93
N SER A 357 -40.33 -0.18 20.15
CA SER A 357 -41.78 -0.19 19.96
C SER A 357 -42.24 -1.44 19.18
N ILE A 358 -41.50 -1.79 18.12
CA ILE A 358 -41.81 -2.94 17.26
C ILE A 358 -41.54 -4.26 17.99
N LYS A 359 -40.53 -4.32 18.85
CA LYS A 359 -40.27 -5.49 19.72
C LYS A 359 -41.47 -5.82 20.60
N ASN A 360 -42.11 -4.81 21.18
CA ASN A 360 -43.30 -5.02 21.99
C ASN A 360 -44.48 -5.48 21.12
N ALA A 361 -44.65 -4.88 19.94
CA ALA A 361 -45.70 -5.27 18.98
C ALA A 361 -45.53 -6.70 18.46
N SER A 362 -44.31 -7.14 18.14
CA SER A 362 -44.03 -8.48 17.65
C SER A 362 -44.31 -9.56 18.70
N ILE A 363 -43.93 -9.31 19.97
CA ILE A 363 -44.26 -10.18 21.10
C ILE A 363 -45.79 -10.30 21.26
N TRP A 364 -46.52 -9.19 21.15
CA TRP A 364 -47.98 -9.19 21.23
C TRP A 364 -48.62 -9.96 20.06
N ALA A 365 -48.22 -9.70 18.83
CA ALA A 365 -48.75 -10.38 17.64
C ALA A 365 -48.48 -11.90 17.68
N MET A 366 -47.31 -12.30 18.18
CA MET A 366 -46.97 -13.71 18.35
C MET A 366 -47.85 -14.37 19.41
N LYS A 367 -48.08 -13.72 20.55
CA LYS A 367 -49.01 -14.21 21.59
C LYS A 367 -50.44 -14.31 21.08
N GLU A 368 -50.89 -13.33 20.32
CA GLU A 368 -52.24 -13.30 19.72
C GLU A 368 -52.43 -14.44 18.72
N TYR A 369 -51.45 -14.71 17.86
CA TYR A 369 -51.47 -15.84 16.94
C TYR A 369 -51.66 -17.17 17.67
N TYR A 370 -50.85 -17.42 18.71
CA TYR A 370 -50.94 -18.65 19.50
C TYR A 370 -52.25 -18.74 20.30
N ALA A 371 -52.76 -17.61 20.81
CA ALA A 371 -54.04 -17.55 21.50
C ALA A 371 -55.22 -17.84 20.55
N ASN A 372 -55.20 -17.29 19.33
CA ASN A 372 -56.20 -17.55 18.31
C ASN A 372 -56.18 -19.01 17.84
N PHE A 373 -54.99 -19.59 17.65
CA PHE A 373 -54.88 -21.01 17.31
C PHE A 373 -55.49 -21.89 18.41
N SER A 374 -55.12 -21.65 19.67
CA SER A 374 -55.63 -22.38 20.83
C SER A 374 -57.14 -22.22 21.02
N ARG A 375 -57.72 -21.13 20.52
CA ARG A 375 -59.17 -20.88 20.54
C ARG A 375 -59.90 -21.57 19.39
N LEU A 376 -59.28 -21.68 18.22
CA LEU A 376 -59.89 -22.24 17.01
C LEU A 376 -59.79 -23.77 16.96
N VAL A 377 -58.77 -24.34 17.61
CA VAL A 377 -58.53 -25.77 17.65
C VAL A 377 -58.81 -26.29 19.06
N ASN A 378 -59.94 -27.00 19.23
CA ASN A 378 -60.38 -27.59 20.50
C ASN A 378 -59.60 -28.85 20.91
N ASP A 379 -58.55 -29.22 20.18
CA ASP A 379 -57.82 -30.45 20.41
C ASP A 379 -56.59 -30.23 21.30
N SER A 380 -56.58 -30.86 22.47
CA SER A 380 -55.58 -30.65 23.52
C SER A 380 -54.20 -31.24 23.17
N GLU A 381 -54.14 -32.11 22.17
CA GLU A 381 -52.91 -32.77 21.72
C GLU A 381 -52.22 -32.02 20.57
N SER A 382 -52.88 -31.03 19.96
CA SER A 382 -52.34 -30.29 18.82
C SER A 382 -51.45 -29.12 19.27
N THR A 383 -50.14 -29.21 19.01
CA THR A 383 -49.24 -28.07 19.20
C THR A 383 -49.46 -27.05 18.07
N PRO A 384 -49.61 -25.74 18.38
CA PRO A 384 -49.73 -24.74 17.35
C PRO A 384 -48.54 -24.76 16.39
N PRO A 385 -48.76 -24.75 15.06
CA PRO A 385 -47.66 -24.64 14.12
C PRO A 385 -46.94 -23.29 14.33
N PRO A 386 -45.62 -23.23 14.12
CA PRO A 386 -44.91 -21.96 14.15
C PRO A 386 -45.45 -21.04 13.07
N MET A 387 -45.61 -19.74 13.40
CA MET A 387 -46.00 -18.72 12.42
C MET A 387 -45.02 -18.77 11.23
N ASN A 388 -45.56 -18.67 10.00
CA ASN A 388 -44.73 -18.67 8.81
C ASN A 388 -43.69 -17.53 8.92
N PRO A 389 -42.40 -17.81 8.70
CA PRO A 389 -41.35 -16.80 8.81
C PRO A 389 -41.65 -15.51 8.05
N ALA A 390 -42.32 -15.58 6.89
CA ALA A 390 -42.71 -14.44 6.06
C ALA A 390 -43.77 -13.51 6.69
N ASP A 391 -44.51 -13.99 7.69
CA ASP A 391 -45.65 -13.30 8.32
C ASP A 391 -45.28 -12.68 9.70
N VAL A 392 -44.06 -12.93 10.19
CA VAL A 392 -43.57 -12.39 11.47
C VAL A 392 -43.28 -10.90 11.34
N ILE A 393 -43.78 -10.09 12.28
CA ILE A 393 -43.46 -8.66 12.43
C ILE A 393 -41.99 -8.52 12.83
N ARG A 394 -41.24 -7.69 12.10
CA ARG A 394 -39.79 -7.50 12.26
C ARG A 394 -39.46 -6.02 12.45
N GLY A 395 -38.42 -5.73 13.22
CA GLY A 395 -37.88 -4.39 13.38
C GLY A 395 -37.03 -3.94 12.18
N PRO A 396 -36.63 -2.66 12.11
CA PRO A 396 -35.51 -2.27 11.27
C PRO A 396 -34.22 -2.91 11.81
N CYS A 397 -33.43 -3.54 10.92
CA CYS A 397 -32.09 -4.05 11.28
C CYS A 397 -31.07 -2.98 10.93
N TRP A 398 -30.60 -2.23 11.92
CA TRP A 398 -29.75 -1.07 11.68
C TRP A 398 -28.36 -1.47 11.16
N GLU A 399 -27.81 -2.61 11.60
CA GLU A 399 -26.50 -3.10 11.13
C GLU A 399 -26.52 -3.42 9.64
N THR A 400 -27.63 -4.01 9.17
CA THR A 400 -27.82 -4.29 7.74
C THR A 400 -28.05 -3.01 6.96
N ALA A 401 -28.75 -2.02 7.53
CA ALA A 401 -28.91 -0.71 6.88
C ALA A 401 -27.55 -0.02 6.68
N VAL A 402 -26.71 0.01 7.72
CA VAL A 402 -25.34 0.54 7.63
C VAL A 402 -24.52 -0.22 6.57
N GLY A 403 -24.63 -1.55 6.54
CA GLY A 403 -23.98 -2.37 5.51
C GLY A 403 -24.44 -2.07 4.09
N ILE A 404 -25.74 -1.82 3.88
CA ILE A 404 -26.32 -1.43 2.59
C ILE A 404 -25.73 -0.09 2.13
N GLU A 405 -25.67 0.91 3.00
CA GLU A 405 -25.12 2.22 2.66
C GLU A 405 -23.63 2.13 2.26
N PHE A 406 -22.81 1.32 2.95
CA PHE A 406 -21.42 1.08 2.53
C PHE A 406 -21.29 0.36 1.19
N VAL A 407 -22.17 -0.60 0.90
CA VAL A 407 -22.19 -1.31 -0.39
C VAL A 407 -22.61 -0.37 -1.52
N LYS A 408 -23.68 0.41 -1.34
CA LYS A 408 -24.13 1.41 -2.31
C LYS A 408 -23.05 2.43 -2.59
N LEU A 409 -22.45 3.01 -1.56
CA LEU A 409 -21.36 3.98 -1.69
C LEU A 409 -20.20 3.37 -2.48
N THR A 410 -19.79 2.13 -2.17
CA THR A 410 -18.71 1.46 -2.90
C THR A 410 -19.06 1.24 -4.39
N VAL A 411 -20.29 0.85 -4.69
CA VAL A 411 -20.74 0.61 -6.07
C VAL A 411 -20.89 1.91 -6.85
N SER A 412 -21.44 2.95 -6.22
CA SER A 412 -21.56 4.29 -6.78
C SER A 412 -20.18 4.88 -7.07
N ASP A 413 -19.22 4.74 -6.17
CA ASP A 413 -17.83 5.16 -6.37
C ASP A 413 -17.16 4.46 -7.56
N ILE A 414 -17.39 3.14 -7.73
CA ILE A 414 -16.92 2.40 -8.91
C ILE A 414 -17.51 2.99 -10.20
N GLN A 415 -18.82 3.21 -10.22
CA GLN A 415 -19.52 3.75 -11.39
C GLN A 415 -19.00 5.14 -11.75
N VAL A 416 -18.90 6.03 -10.76
CA VAL A 416 -18.41 7.40 -10.97
C VAL A 416 -16.96 7.40 -11.42
N THR A 417 -16.10 6.56 -10.81
CA THR A 417 -14.70 6.43 -11.23
C THR A 417 -14.60 6.00 -12.70
N TYR A 418 -15.37 4.98 -13.11
CA TYR A 418 -15.31 4.48 -14.47
C TYR A 418 -15.91 5.45 -15.48
N LEU A 419 -17.01 6.11 -15.12
CA LEU A 419 -17.64 7.15 -15.92
C LEU A 419 -16.71 8.36 -16.09
N THR A 420 -16.00 8.76 -15.03
CA THR A 420 -15.06 9.88 -15.06
C THR A 420 -13.87 9.58 -15.96
N ILE A 421 -13.32 8.37 -15.91
CA ILE A 421 -12.24 7.97 -16.83
C ILE A 421 -12.75 7.95 -18.29
N LEU A 422 -13.99 7.49 -18.52
CA LEU A 422 -14.57 7.41 -19.88
C LEU A 422 -14.89 8.80 -20.45
N ILE A 423 -15.54 9.66 -19.66
CA ILE A 423 -15.93 11.00 -20.12
C ILE A 423 -14.73 11.96 -20.05
N GLY A 424 -13.97 11.93 -18.97
CA GLY A 424 -12.83 12.80 -18.73
C GLY A 424 -11.68 12.49 -19.68
N ASP A 425 -11.09 11.30 -19.57
CA ASP A 425 -9.85 11.00 -20.29
C ASP A 425 -10.11 10.57 -21.73
N PHE A 426 -11.07 9.66 -21.94
CA PHE A 426 -11.35 9.15 -23.29
C PHE A 426 -12.07 10.17 -24.17
N ALA A 427 -13.08 10.89 -23.68
CA ALA A 427 -13.72 11.91 -24.52
C ALA A 427 -12.79 13.11 -24.80
N ARG A 428 -11.96 13.53 -23.84
CA ARG A 428 -10.91 14.56 -24.08
C ARG A 428 -9.90 14.10 -25.12
N ALA A 429 -9.42 12.86 -25.05
CA ALA A 429 -8.50 12.32 -26.06
C ALA A 429 -9.14 12.23 -27.45
N VAL A 430 -10.42 11.86 -27.54
CA VAL A 430 -11.18 11.85 -28.80
C VAL A 430 -11.35 13.27 -29.35
N ILE A 431 -11.70 14.24 -28.50
CA ILE A 431 -11.82 15.66 -28.86
C ILE A 431 -10.50 16.16 -29.44
N VAL A 432 -9.38 15.97 -28.74
CA VAL A 432 -8.07 16.42 -29.22
C VAL A 432 -7.73 15.74 -30.55
N ARG A 433 -7.93 14.42 -30.69
CA ARG A 433 -7.55 13.69 -31.91
C ARG A 433 -8.40 14.02 -33.13
N PHE A 434 -9.71 14.24 -32.97
CA PHE A 434 -10.62 14.50 -34.09
C PHE A 434 -10.81 15.99 -34.38
N LEU A 435 -10.88 16.86 -33.36
CA LEU A 435 -11.11 18.29 -33.56
C LEU A 435 -9.83 19.07 -33.89
N ASN A 436 -8.63 18.52 -33.67
CA ASN A 436 -7.37 19.17 -34.12
C ASN A 436 -7.30 19.32 -35.66
N TYR A 437 -7.98 18.46 -36.43
CA TYR A 437 -8.06 18.59 -37.90
C TYR A 437 -9.05 19.66 -38.37
N CYS A 438 -10.04 20.04 -37.55
CA CYS A 438 -11.14 20.94 -37.93
C CYS A 438 -11.09 22.30 -37.23
N TRP A 439 -10.20 22.49 -36.25
CA TRP A 439 -10.13 23.69 -35.42
C TRP A 439 -8.83 24.48 -35.67
N CYS A 440 -8.91 25.81 -35.58
CA CYS A 440 -7.80 26.73 -35.87
C CYS A 440 -6.78 26.86 -34.72
N TRP A 441 -6.97 26.12 -33.63
CA TRP A 441 -6.09 26.10 -32.46
C TRP A 441 -5.35 24.78 -32.43
N ASP A 442 -4.09 24.83 -32.04
CA ASP A 442 -3.31 23.63 -31.78
C ASP A 442 -3.77 23.07 -30.42
N LEU A 443 -4.80 22.23 -30.43
CA LEU A 443 -5.35 21.60 -29.22
C LEU A 443 -4.36 20.64 -28.55
N GLU A 444 -3.27 20.28 -29.24
CA GLU A 444 -2.19 19.45 -28.73
C GLU A 444 -1.22 20.25 -27.84
N ALA A 445 -1.03 21.56 -28.12
CA ALA A 445 -0.19 22.46 -27.32
C ALA A 445 -0.99 23.40 -26.38
N GLY A 446 -2.27 23.65 -26.67
CA GLY A 446 -3.17 24.51 -25.87
C GLY A 446 -4.26 23.74 -25.10
N PHE A 447 -5.02 24.41 -24.23
CA PHE A 447 -6.16 23.81 -23.53
C PHE A 447 -7.22 23.34 -24.55
N PRO A 448 -7.58 22.04 -24.63
CA PRO A 448 -7.60 21.07 -23.54
C PRO A 448 -6.33 20.22 -23.33
N SER A 449 -5.40 20.06 -24.27
CA SER A 449 -4.25 19.11 -24.18
C SER A 449 -4.63 17.65 -23.84
N TYR A 450 -3.71 16.71 -24.00
CA TYR A 450 -3.92 15.34 -23.52
C TYR A 450 -3.94 15.29 -21.99
N GLY A 451 -4.69 14.33 -21.43
CA GLY A 451 -4.71 14.11 -19.99
C GLY A 451 -3.38 13.55 -19.51
N GLU A 452 -2.90 14.05 -18.37
CA GLU A 452 -1.79 13.45 -17.64
C GLU A 452 -2.33 12.46 -16.61
N PHE A 453 -1.60 11.37 -16.36
CA PHE A 453 -2.01 10.40 -15.35
C PHE A 453 -1.65 10.89 -13.94
N ASP A 454 -2.63 11.43 -13.21
CA ASP A 454 -2.44 11.78 -11.80
C ASP A 454 -2.31 10.52 -10.94
N ILE A 455 -1.06 10.22 -10.58
CA ILE A 455 -0.72 9.12 -9.69
C ILE A 455 -1.29 9.36 -8.29
N SER A 456 -1.24 10.60 -7.82
CA SER A 456 -1.45 10.93 -6.41
C SER A 456 -2.92 10.85 -6.02
N GLY A 457 -3.83 11.39 -6.82
CA GLY A 457 -5.27 11.26 -6.64
C GLY A 457 -5.74 9.81 -6.82
N ASN A 458 -5.20 9.07 -7.79
CA ASN A 458 -5.56 7.67 -7.98
C ASN A 458 -5.10 6.76 -6.83
N VAL A 459 -3.88 6.94 -6.31
CA VAL A 459 -3.43 6.21 -5.10
C VAL A 459 -4.29 6.58 -3.90
N LEU A 460 -4.59 7.87 -3.75
CA LEU A 460 -5.35 8.38 -2.62
C LEU A 460 -6.79 7.83 -2.61
N GLY A 461 -7.46 7.86 -3.76
CA GLY A 461 -8.76 7.23 -3.96
C GLY A 461 -8.72 5.76 -3.58
N LEU A 462 -7.66 5.02 -3.95
CA LEU A 462 -7.51 3.62 -3.58
C LEU A 462 -7.38 3.41 -2.07
N VAL A 463 -6.58 4.25 -1.39
CA VAL A 463 -6.39 4.21 0.08
C VAL A 463 -7.69 4.51 0.82
N PHE A 464 -8.45 5.52 0.38
CA PHE A 464 -9.72 5.87 1.00
C PHE A 464 -10.78 4.80 0.81
N ASN A 465 -10.89 4.27 -0.40
CA ASN A 465 -11.77 3.15 -0.69
C ASN A 465 -11.45 1.95 0.20
N GLN A 466 -10.18 1.66 0.43
CA GLN A 466 -9.81 0.62 1.40
C GLN A 466 -10.27 0.93 2.83
N GLY A 467 -10.17 2.18 3.27
CA GLY A 467 -10.73 2.64 4.54
C GLY A 467 -12.21 2.32 4.68
N MET A 468 -13.00 2.59 3.64
CA MET A 468 -14.44 2.31 3.63
C MET A 468 -14.73 0.80 3.65
N ILE A 469 -13.95 -0.01 2.94
CA ILE A 469 -14.08 -1.47 2.97
C ILE A 469 -13.78 -2.01 4.37
N TRP A 470 -12.76 -1.50 5.07
CA TRP A 470 -12.48 -1.92 6.44
C TRP A 470 -13.63 -1.57 7.39
N MET A 471 -14.21 -0.37 7.30
CA MET A 471 -15.37 0.00 8.13
C MET A 471 -16.61 -0.84 7.82
N GLY A 472 -16.89 -1.05 6.53
CA GLY A 472 -18.10 -1.76 6.07
C GLY A 472 -18.02 -3.29 6.16
N ALA A 473 -16.82 -3.88 6.19
CA ALA A 473 -16.64 -5.34 6.18
C ALA A 473 -17.28 -6.05 7.38
N PHE A 474 -17.42 -5.37 8.52
CA PHE A 474 -18.09 -5.92 9.70
C PHE A 474 -19.63 -5.96 9.54
N TYR A 475 -20.22 -5.05 8.77
CA TYR A 475 -21.68 -4.96 8.56
C TYR A 475 -22.14 -5.69 7.29
N ALA A 476 -21.26 -5.81 6.31
CA ALA A 476 -21.50 -6.51 5.06
C ALA A 476 -20.27 -7.39 4.72
N PRO A 477 -20.23 -8.65 5.18
CA PRO A 477 -19.10 -9.56 4.89
C PRO A 477 -18.85 -9.76 3.39
N GLY A 478 -19.91 -9.66 2.58
CA GLY A 478 -19.81 -9.75 1.12
C GLY A 478 -19.16 -8.54 0.45
N LEU A 479 -19.05 -7.40 1.15
CA LEU A 479 -18.40 -6.18 0.64
C LEU A 479 -16.93 -6.42 0.27
N VAL A 480 -16.24 -7.29 1.01
CA VAL A 480 -14.85 -7.67 0.72
C VAL A 480 -14.75 -8.35 -0.66
N GLY A 481 -15.74 -9.16 -1.03
CA GLY A 481 -15.82 -9.81 -2.34
C GLY A 481 -16.07 -8.79 -3.46
N ILE A 482 -16.99 -7.84 -3.24
CA ILE A 482 -17.22 -6.72 -4.17
C ILE A 482 -15.92 -5.93 -4.38
N ASN A 483 -15.15 -5.67 -3.32
CA ASN A 483 -13.87 -4.98 -3.44
C ASN A 483 -12.83 -5.77 -4.23
N VAL A 484 -12.74 -7.10 -4.05
CA VAL A 484 -11.82 -7.93 -4.86
C VAL A 484 -12.16 -7.84 -6.35
N LEU A 485 -13.46 -7.88 -6.68
CA LEU A 485 -13.93 -7.71 -8.07
C LEU A 485 -13.61 -6.31 -8.60
N ARG A 486 -13.85 -5.28 -7.79
CA ARG A 486 -13.50 -3.89 -8.11
C ARG A 486 -12.03 -3.72 -8.43
N LEU A 487 -11.14 -4.22 -7.56
CA LEU A 487 -9.68 -4.08 -7.74
C LEU A 487 -9.21 -4.83 -8.99
N LEU A 488 -9.81 -6.00 -9.24
CA LEU A 488 -9.57 -6.78 -10.46
C LEU A 488 -9.96 -5.99 -11.72
N SER A 489 -11.18 -5.45 -11.77
CA SER A 489 -11.64 -4.67 -12.93
C SER A 489 -10.88 -3.35 -13.08
N SER A 490 -10.53 -2.68 -11.96
CA SER A 490 -9.74 -1.44 -11.96
C SER A 490 -8.37 -1.64 -12.60
N MET A 491 -7.69 -2.76 -12.31
CA MET A 491 -6.39 -3.08 -12.88
C MET A 491 -6.40 -3.11 -14.40
N TYR A 492 -7.42 -3.73 -15.00
CA TYR A 492 -7.56 -3.79 -16.45
C TYR A 492 -8.05 -2.47 -17.05
N TYR A 493 -9.05 -1.86 -16.42
CA TYR A 493 -9.69 -0.65 -16.95
C TYR A 493 -8.74 0.56 -16.93
N GLN A 494 -8.02 0.77 -15.83
CA GLN A 494 -7.05 1.87 -15.74
C GLN A 494 -5.80 1.59 -16.57
N CYS A 495 -5.34 0.35 -16.68
CA CYS A 495 -4.25 0.01 -17.59
C CYS A 495 -4.63 0.30 -19.04
N TRP A 496 -5.88 0.00 -19.44
CA TRP A 496 -6.38 0.36 -20.76
C TRP A 496 -6.47 1.88 -20.94
N ALA A 497 -7.05 2.60 -19.99
CA ALA A 497 -7.19 4.06 -20.06
C ALA A 497 -5.82 4.75 -20.20
N VAL A 498 -4.88 4.44 -19.32
CA VAL A 498 -3.52 5.02 -19.36
C VAL A 498 -2.84 4.80 -20.70
N MET A 499 -2.91 3.59 -21.25
CA MET A 499 -2.25 3.27 -22.53
C MET A 499 -2.96 3.90 -23.75
N ALA A 500 -4.25 4.21 -23.65
CA ALA A 500 -5.06 4.68 -24.77
C ALA A 500 -5.21 6.21 -24.84
N THR A 501 -5.26 6.89 -23.68
CA THR A 501 -5.70 8.30 -23.60
C THR A 501 -4.65 9.25 -23.02
N ASN A 502 -3.69 8.75 -22.25
CA ASN A 502 -2.81 9.60 -21.45
C ASN A 502 -1.41 9.71 -22.07
N VAL A 503 -0.78 10.87 -21.89
CA VAL A 503 0.60 11.14 -22.32
C VAL A 503 1.54 11.06 -21.11
N PRO A 504 2.78 10.56 -21.26
CA PRO A 504 3.75 10.54 -20.17
C PRO A 504 4.05 11.95 -19.67
N HIS A 505 4.02 12.13 -18.34
CA HIS A 505 4.32 13.40 -17.69
C HIS A 505 5.69 13.97 -18.10
N GLU A 506 5.76 15.28 -18.34
CA GLU A 506 7.02 15.99 -18.60
C GLU A 506 7.94 16.03 -17.36
N ARG A 507 7.36 15.95 -16.16
CA ARG A 507 8.06 15.93 -14.88
C ARG A 507 7.98 14.54 -14.25
N VAL A 508 8.88 13.64 -14.63
CA VAL A 508 8.92 12.31 -14.02
C VAL A 508 9.65 12.42 -12.68
N PHE A 509 8.97 12.06 -11.59
CA PHE A 509 9.56 12.08 -10.24
C PHE A 509 10.00 10.67 -9.86
N LYS A 510 11.24 10.54 -9.36
CA LYS A 510 11.75 9.29 -8.80
C LYS A 510 10.89 8.85 -7.59
N ALA A 511 10.06 7.84 -7.80
CA ALA A 511 9.06 7.34 -6.84
C ALA A 511 9.62 6.59 -5.62
N SER A 512 10.94 6.35 -5.54
CA SER A 512 11.55 5.53 -4.50
C SER A 512 11.24 6.02 -3.06
N LYS A 513 11.14 7.34 -2.84
CA LYS A 513 10.81 7.91 -1.51
C LYS A 513 9.30 8.04 -1.23
N SER A 514 8.40 7.97 -2.24
CA SER A 514 6.95 8.15 -2.04
C SER A 514 6.22 6.87 -1.62
N ASN A 515 6.78 5.68 -1.89
CA ASN A 515 6.15 4.41 -1.54
C ASN A 515 5.93 4.25 -0.01
N ASN A 516 6.87 4.72 0.81
CA ASN A 516 6.72 4.73 2.27
C ASN A 516 5.66 5.72 2.75
N PHE A 517 5.49 6.84 2.05
CA PHE A 517 4.49 7.83 2.38
C PHE A 517 3.07 7.28 2.16
N TYR A 518 2.83 6.59 1.03
CA TYR A 518 1.54 5.94 0.79
C TYR A 518 1.24 4.81 1.78
N MET A 519 2.25 4.02 2.17
CA MET A 519 2.09 3.00 3.22
C MET A 519 1.77 3.62 4.59
N GLY A 520 2.42 4.74 4.94
CA GLY A 520 2.12 5.48 6.17
C GLY A 520 0.71 6.09 6.16
N LEU A 521 0.26 6.59 5.01
CA LEU A 521 -1.10 7.09 4.84
C LEU A 521 -2.15 5.98 4.99
N LEU A 522 -1.91 4.83 4.37
CA LEU A 522 -2.77 3.66 4.49
C LEU A 522 -2.85 3.17 5.95
N LEU A 523 -1.74 3.19 6.68
CA LEU A 523 -1.71 2.86 8.12
C LEU A 523 -2.58 3.83 8.93
N LEU A 524 -2.51 5.13 8.63
CA LEU A 524 -3.30 6.15 9.29
C LEU A 524 -4.81 5.96 9.00
N VAL A 525 -5.19 5.69 7.75
CA VAL A 525 -6.58 5.39 7.39
C VAL A 525 -7.08 4.13 8.06
N LEU A 526 -6.25 3.08 8.12
CA LEU A 526 -6.58 1.85 8.84
C LEU A 526 -6.89 2.11 10.31
N PHE A 527 -6.06 2.91 10.99
CA PHE A 527 -6.30 3.28 12.39
C PHE A 527 -7.61 4.07 12.55
N LEU A 528 -7.85 5.07 11.70
CA LEU A 528 -9.07 5.88 11.75
C LEU A 528 -10.32 5.06 11.42
N SER A 529 -10.21 4.02 10.58
CA SER A 529 -11.31 3.10 10.28
C SER A 529 -11.68 2.14 11.41
N LEU A 530 -10.75 1.89 12.34
CA LEU A 530 -10.98 1.01 13.47
C LEU A 530 -11.79 1.69 14.58
N LEU A 531 -11.65 3.01 14.75
CA LEU A 531 -12.32 3.75 15.84
C LEU A 531 -13.85 3.61 15.82
N PRO A 532 -14.54 3.80 14.68
CA PRO A 532 -15.99 3.67 14.64
C PRO A 532 -16.48 2.24 14.87
N VAL A 533 -15.81 1.26 14.28
CA VAL A 533 -16.20 -0.17 14.41
C VAL A 533 -16.01 -0.65 15.85
N VAL A 534 -14.93 -0.23 16.51
CA VAL A 534 -14.75 -0.52 17.93
C VAL A 534 -15.81 0.18 18.76
N TYR A 535 -16.12 1.45 18.46
CA TYR A 535 -17.16 2.18 19.16
C TYR A 535 -18.54 1.50 19.07
N THR A 536 -18.95 1.01 17.91
CA THR A 536 -20.24 0.33 17.74
C THR A 536 -20.30 -1.01 18.46
N ILE A 537 -19.26 -1.85 18.35
CA ILE A 537 -19.18 -3.15 19.04
C ILE A 537 -19.28 -2.99 20.56
N MET A 538 -18.82 -1.85 21.06
CA MET A 538 -18.70 -1.57 22.49
C MET A 538 -19.88 -0.83 23.13
N SER A 539 -20.43 0.14 22.41
CA SER A 539 -21.36 1.12 22.95
C SER A 539 -22.79 0.91 22.49
N LEU A 540 -23.00 0.35 21.29
CA LEU A 540 -24.33 0.18 20.72
C LEU A 540 -24.88 -1.23 20.98
N PRO A 541 -26.15 -1.36 21.39
CA PRO A 541 -26.80 -2.65 21.50
C PRO A 541 -27.09 -3.24 20.11
N PRO A 542 -26.95 -4.56 19.91
CA PRO A 542 -27.33 -5.21 18.66
C PRO A 542 -28.86 -5.24 18.51
N SER A 543 -29.35 -5.29 17.27
CA SER A 543 -30.78 -5.43 17.01
C SER A 543 -31.34 -6.76 17.57
N PHE A 544 -32.58 -6.74 18.07
CA PHE A 544 -33.20 -7.86 18.78
C PHE A 544 -33.57 -9.03 17.88
N ASP A 545 -33.82 -8.82 16.59
CA ASP A 545 -34.31 -9.84 15.65
C ASP A 545 -33.41 -10.05 14.43
N CYS A 546 -32.19 -9.50 14.41
CA CYS A 546 -31.27 -9.69 13.29
C CYS A 546 -29.81 -9.96 13.68
N GLY A 547 -29.19 -10.83 12.89
CA GLY A 547 -27.77 -11.12 12.93
C GLY A 547 -27.31 -12.03 14.07
N PRO A 548 -26.00 -12.36 14.10
CA PRO A 548 -25.40 -13.33 15.01
C PRO A 548 -25.41 -12.92 16.48
N PHE A 549 -25.52 -11.62 16.78
CA PHE A 549 -25.49 -11.08 18.14
C PHE A 549 -26.89 -10.79 18.70
N SER A 550 -27.95 -11.20 18.00
CA SER A 550 -29.33 -11.04 18.45
C SER A 550 -29.54 -11.65 19.85
N GLY A 551 -30.25 -10.91 20.71
CA GLY A 551 -30.57 -11.33 22.08
C GLY A 551 -29.47 -11.08 23.13
N LYS A 552 -28.35 -10.46 22.74
CA LYS A 552 -27.28 -10.01 23.67
C LYS A 552 -27.42 -8.52 24.02
N GLU A 553 -26.90 -8.10 25.17
CA GLU A 553 -26.88 -6.67 25.53
C GLU A 553 -25.82 -5.92 24.70
N LYS A 554 -24.66 -6.56 24.46
CA LYS A 554 -23.58 -6.01 23.64
C LYS A 554 -22.98 -7.09 22.74
N MET A 555 -22.44 -6.67 21.58
CA MET A 555 -21.83 -7.59 20.61
C MET A 555 -20.63 -8.35 21.20
N PHE A 556 -19.87 -7.74 22.11
CA PHE A 556 -18.71 -8.39 22.74
C PHE A 556 -19.08 -9.45 23.79
N ASP A 557 -20.33 -9.48 24.28
CA ASP A 557 -20.74 -10.42 25.35
C ASP A 557 -20.62 -11.89 24.90
N VAL A 558 -20.62 -12.16 23.59
CA VAL A 558 -20.35 -13.49 23.04
C VAL A 558 -18.99 -14.03 23.44
N ILE A 559 -17.98 -13.15 23.60
CA ILE A 559 -16.67 -13.55 24.11
C ILE A 559 -16.78 -13.94 25.57
N MET A 560 -17.46 -13.14 26.39
CA MET A 560 -17.64 -13.41 27.83
C MET A 560 -18.42 -14.71 28.06
N GLU A 561 -19.53 -14.92 27.37
CA GLU A 561 -20.31 -16.16 27.44
C GLU A 561 -19.50 -17.39 27.02
N THR A 562 -18.65 -17.25 26.00
CA THR A 562 -17.76 -18.33 25.57
C THR A 562 -16.71 -18.63 26.63
N ILE A 563 -16.15 -17.61 27.27
CA ILE A 563 -15.15 -17.77 28.32
C ILE A 563 -15.77 -18.45 29.54
N ASP A 564 -16.96 -18.03 29.98
CA ASP A 564 -17.61 -18.57 31.17
C ASP A 564 -18.06 -20.03 31.01
N LEU A 565 -18.42 -20.44 29.79
CA LEU A 565 -18.98 -21.76 29.52
C LEU A 565 -17.94 -22.80 29.06
N ASP A 566 -16.81 -22.37 28.50
CA ASP A 566 -15.81 -23.28 27.92
C ASP A 566 -14.41 -23.22 28.56
N LEU A 567 -14.06 -22.15 29.27
CA LEU A 567 -12.74 -22.00 29.88
C LEU A 567 -12.79 -22.19 31.41
N PRO A 568 -11.72 -22.73 32.03
CA PRO A 568 -11.66 -22.88 33.48
C PRO A 568 -11.69 -21.51 34.18
N ALA A 569 -12.33 -21.43 35.36
CA ALA A 569 -12.62 -20.18 36.08
C ALA A 569 -11.43 -19.21 36.27
N PHE A 570 -10.20 -19.73 36.30
CA PHE A 570 -8.97 -18.93 36.35
C PHE A 570 -8.78 -18.03 35.11
N MET A 571 -9.12 -18.53 33.91
CA MET A 571 -9.07 -17.75 32.68
C MET A 571 -10.16 -16.68 32.65
N GLY A 572 -11.36 -16.98 33.18
CA GLY A 572 -12.45 -16.02 33.33
C GLY A 572 -12.04 -14.80 34.18
N THR A 573 -11.32 -15.02 35.28
CA THR A 573 -10.78 -13.92 36.10
C THR A 573 -9.70 -13.11 35.39
N LEU A 574 -8.79 -13.73 34.64
CA LEU A 574 -7.73 -12.99 33.93
C LEU A 574 -8.32 -12.11 32.81
N PHE A 575 -9.29 -12.64 32.07
CA PHE A 575 -9.94 -11.92 30.99
C PHE A 575 -10.90 -10.85 31.50
N SER A 576 -11.61 -11.04 32.62
CA SER A 576 -12.49 -9.99 33.18
C SER A 576 -11.69 -8.78 33.68
N TYR A 577 -10.48 -8.99 34.24
CA TYR A 577 -9.56 -7.90 34.60
C TYR A 577 -8.90 -7.22 33.39
N ALA A 578 -8.63 -7.97 32.31
CA ALA A 578 -8.04 -7.43 31.08
C ALA A 578 -9.06 -6.74 30.16
N ALA A 579 -10.33 -7.14 30.22
CA ALA A 579 -11.41 -6.69 29.35
C ALA A 579 -12.14 -5.44 29.89
N ASN A 580 -11.43 -4.49 30.50
CA ASN A 580 -11.95 -3.13 30.63
C ASN A 580 -12.02 -2.54 29.20
N PRO A 581 -13.20 -2.49 28.59
CA PRO A 581 -13.26 -2.72 27.15
C PRO A 581 -12.85 -1.48 26.34
N GLY A 582 -12.94 -0.27 26.91
CA GLY A 582 -12.94 0.99 26.15
C GLY A 582 -11.58 1.57 25.79
N LEU A 583 -10.51 1.12 26.45
CA LEU A 583 -9.19 1.75 26.36
C LEU A 583 -8.05 0.75 26.37
N ILE A 584 -8.19 -0.38 27.07
CA ILE A 584 -7.12 -1.35 27.23
C ILE A 584 -6.94 -2.19 25.95
N ILE A 585 -8.02 -2.62 25.29
CA ILE A 585 -7.90 -3.41 24.05
C ILE A 585 -7.22 -2.59 22.92
N PRO A 586 -7.64 -1.34 22.64
CA PRO A 586 -6.94 -0.49 21.67
C PRO A 586 -5.50 -0.16 22.10
N ALA A 587 -5.25 0.11 23.39
CA ALA A 587 -3.91 0.42 23.89
C ALA A 587 -2.97 -0.79 23.86
N VAL A 588 -3.46 -1.99 24.18
CA VAL A 588 -2.70 -3.24 24.10
C VAL A 588 -2.43 -3.60 22.65
N LEU A 589 -3.42 -3.44 21.75
CA LEU A 589 -3.18 -3.56 20.31
C LEU A 589 -2.11 -2.57 19.86
N LEU A 590 -2.23 -1.28 20.19
CA LEU A 590 -1.24 -0.25 19.88
C LEU A 590 0.15 -0.56 20.45
N MET A 591 0.23 -1.10 21.67
CA MET A 591 1.51 -1.49 22.27
C MET A 591 2.12 -2.72 21.58
N VAL A 592 1.33 -3.77 21.33
CA VAL A 592 1.77 -4.95 20.58
C VAL A 592 2.23 -4.55 19.18
N LEU A 593 1.55 -3.58 18.56
CA LEU A 593 1.91 -3.00 17.28
C LEU A 593 3.17 -2.16 17.32
N ALA A 594 3.34 -1.31 18.33
CA ALA A 594 4.55 -0.53 18.51
C ALA A 594 5.75 -1.46 18.71
N ILE A 595 5.59 -2.51 19.52
CA ILE A 595 6.60 -3.54 19.74
C ILE A 595 6.88 -4.29 18.43
N TYR A 596 5.86 -4.70 17.67
CA TYR A 596 6.04 -5.37 16.39
C TYR A 596 6.71 -4.47 15.35
N TYR A 597 6.33 -3.19 15.27
CA TYR A 597 6.95 -2.21 14.40
C TYR A 597 8.42 -2.04 14.75
N LEU A 598 8.74 -1.78 16.02
CA LEU A 598 10.11 -1.64 16.49
C LEU A 598 10.93 -2.92 16.25
N ASN A 599 10.33 -4.10 16.42
CA ASN A 599 10.99 -5.36 16.14
C ASN A 599 11.24 -5.57 14.64
N SER A 600 10.25 -5.29 13.79
CA SER A 600 10.38 -5.40 12.33
C SER A 600 11.40 -4.40 11.77
N VAL A 601 11.44 -3.19 12.34
CA VAL A 601 12.42 -2.15 12.00
C VAL A 601 13.80 -2.56 12.52
N SER A 602 13.90 -3.15 13.71
CA SER A 602 15.16 -3.70 14.23
C SER A 602 15.69 -4.83 13.33
N GLU A 603 14.83 -5.76 12.92
CA GLU A 603 15.19 -6.86 12.00
C GLU A 603 15.63 -6.32 10.63
N ALA A 604 14.94 -5.31 10.10
CA ALA A 604 15.37 -4.60 8.89
C ALA A 604 16.75 -3.96 9.05
N TYR A 605 16.97 -3.18 10.12
CA TYR A 605 18.29 -2.59 10.40
C TYR A 605 19.38 -3.65 10.61
N GLN A 606 19.06 -4.79 11.21
CA GLN A 606 20.00 -5.91 11.33
C GLN A 606 20.34 -6.51 9.97
N ASN A 607 19.35 -6.67 9.09
CA ASN A 607 19.55 -7.16 7.73
C ASN A 607 20.38 -6.19 6.88
N SER A 608 20.07 -4.90 6.91
CA SER A 608 20.87 -3.84 6.28
C SER A 608 22.32 -3.86 6.77
N ASN A 609 22.54 -3.99 8.08
CA ASN A 609 23.89 -4.09 8.65
C ASN A 609 24.61 -5.38 8.23
N MET A 610 23.89 -6.51 8.13
CA MET A 610 24.46 -7.77 7.62
C MET A 610 24.81 -7.67 6.14
N GLU A 611 23.97 -7.03 5.33
CA GLU A 611 24.23 -6.80 3.91
C GLU A 611 25.42 -5.88 3.72
N LEU A 612 25.52 -4.80 4.49
CA LEU A 612 26.67 -3.90 4.48
C LEU A 612 27.96 -4.65 4.87
N LYS A 613 27.90 -5.52 5.90
CA LYS A 613 29.03 -6.39 6.26
C LYS A 613 29.41 -7.35 5.13
N LYS A 614 28.44 -7.95 4.44
CA LYS A 614 28.69 -8.81 3.27
C LYS A 614 29.33 -8.03 2.12
N LYS A 615 28.86 -6.82 1.83
CA LYS A 615 29.45 -5.92 0.81
C LYS A 615 30.89 -5.56 1.17
N MET A 616 31.15 -5.22 2.44
CA MET A 616 32.51 -4.97 2.93
C MET A 616 33.43 -6.21 2.85
N GLN A 617 32.90 -7.40 3.13
CA GLN A 617 33.63 -8.66 2.99
C GLN A 617 33.93 -8.98 1.52
N MET A 618 32.95 -8.85 0.62
CA MET A 618 33.15 -9.04 -0.81
C MET A 618 34.20 -8.07 -1.37
N ALA A 619 34.12 -6.78 -1.03
CA ALA A 619 35.13 -5.80 -1.43
C ALA A 619 36.53 -6.15 -0.90
N ARG A 620 36.62 -6.64 0.34
CA ARG A 620 37.89 -7.09 0.94
C ARG A 620 38.45 -8.34 0.26
N ASP A 621 37.60 -9.29 -0.08
CA ASP A 621 38.00 -10.52 -0.77
C ASP A 621 38.36 -10.25 -2.24
N GLU A 622 37.71 -9.28 -2.88
CA GLU A 622 38.06 -8.78 -4.20
C GLU A 622 39.42 -8.06 -4.18
N GLU A 623 39.68 -7.22 -3.18
CA GLU A 623 41.00 -6.59 -2.96
C GLU A 623 42.09 -7.64 -2.71
N LYS A 624 41.81 -8.69 -1.92
CA LYS A 624 42.74 -9.81 -1.70
C LYS A 624 42.99 -10.59 -2.99
N ASN A 625 41.94 -10.90 -3.75
CA ASN A 625 42.09 -11.57 -5.04
C ASN A 625 42.90 -10.72 -6.01
N ARG A 626 42.70 -9.38 -6.00
CA ARG A 626 43.50 -8.46 -6.80
C ARG A 626 44.98 -8.50 -6.39
N ARG A 627 45.29 -8.42 -5.09
CA ARG A 627 46.66 -8.53 -4.57
C ARG A 627 47.32 -9.86 -4.93
N ASN A 628 46.62 -10.98 -4.71
CA ASN A 628 47.12 -12.30 -5.06
C ASN A 628 47.40 -12.42 -6.57
N ASN A 629 46.55 -11.82 -7.41
CA ASN A 629 46.76 -11.80 -8.85
C ASN A 629 48.00 -10.96 -9.20
N THR A 630 48.17 -9.78 -8.59
CA THR A 630 49.35 -8.92 -8.77
C THR A 630 50.65 -9.62 -8.31
N ASP A 631 50.62 -10.29 -7.17
CA ASP A 631 51.77 -11.04 -6.64
C ASP A 631 52.12 -12.22 -7.57
N SER A 632 51.12 -12.93 -8.09
CA SER A 632 51.36 -14.00 -9.06
C SER A 632 51.92 -13.47 -10.38
N THR A 633 51.47 -12.30 -10.87
CA THR A 633 52.07 -11.67 -12.07
C THR A 633 53.49 -11.16 -11.82
N ASN A 634 53.77 -10.62 -10.63
CA ASN A 634 55.11 -10.18 -10.25
C ASN A 634 56.08 -11.37 -10.13
N GLN A 635 55.63 -12.50 -9.59
CA GLN A 635 56.40 -13.74 -9.52
C GLN A 635 56.74 -14.23 -10.92
N VAL A 636 55.75 -14.26 -11.84
CA VAL A 636 55.96 -14.68 -13.24
C VAL A 636 56.88 -13.72 -13.99
N MET A 637 56.78 -12.41 -13.76
CA MET A 637 57.70 -11.41 -14.35
C MET A 637 59.13 -11.60 -13.83
N LYS A 638 59.30 -11.91 -12.55
CA LYS A 638 60.60 -12.16 -11.93
C LYS A 638 61.24 -13.45 -12.43
N ASP A 639 60.46 -14.51 -12.58
CA ASP A 639 60.90 -15.77 -13.20
C ASP A 639 61.25 -15.56 -14.69
N LEU A 640 60.58 -14.63 -15.39
CA LEU A 640 60.89 -14.27 -16.78
C LEU A 640 62.18 -13.42 -16.89
N GLU A 641 62.45 -12.58 -15.91
CA GLU A 641 63.63 -11.72 -15.84
C GLU A 641 64.90 -12.52 -15.47
N ASP A 642 64.76 -13.55 -14.64
CA ASP A 642 65.83 -14.53 -14.34
C ASP A 642 66.16 -15.47 -15.52
N LEU A 643 65.26 -15.59 -16.50
CA LEU A 643 65.48 -16.36 -17.73
C LEU A 643 66.14 -15.55 -18.87
N LEU A 644 66.32 -14.23 -18.71
CA LEU A 644 67.02 -13.39 -19.67
C LEU A 644 68.53 -13.36 -19.37
N PRO A 645 69.42 -13.64 -20.34
CA PRO A 645 70.85 -13.74 -20.06
C PRO A 645 71.46 -12.35 -19.78
N ASN A 646 72.24 -12.29 -18.70
CA ASN A 646 73.00 -11.14 -18.18
C ASN A 646 73.41 -10.12 -19.24
N ARG A 647 72.84 -8.92 -19.15
CA ARG A 647 73.35 -7.73 -19.84
C ARG A 647 74.42 -7.07 -18.96
N SER A 648 75.60 -7.65 -18.92
CA SER A 648 76.80 -6.96 -18.44
C SER A 648 77.15 -5.84 -19.43
N LEU A 649 76.96 -4.58 -19.02
CA LEU A 649 77.74 -3.36 -19.33
C LEU A 649 76.84 -2.10 -19.24
N ALA A 650 76.81 -1.47 -18.07
CA ALA A 650 76.48 -0.06 -17.92
C ALA A 650 77.24 0.56 -16.71
N PRO A 651 77.66 1.83 -16.75
CA PRO A 651 78.53 2.45 -15.74
C PRO A 651 77.76 2.83 -14.45
N PRO A 652 78.45 3.12 -13.34
CA PRO A 652 77.81 3.30 -12.04
C PRO A 652 77.04 4.63 -11.94
N ALA A 653 75.88 4.60 -11.28
CA ALA A 653 75.09 5.79 -10.95
C ALA A 653 75.56 6.42 -9.61
N PRO A 654 75.31 7.73 -9.37
CA PRO A 654 75.79 8.45 -8.18
C PRO A 654 75.01 8.08 -6.90
N PRO A 655 75.55 8.33 -5.69
CA PRO A 655 74.96 7.90 -4.44
C PRO A 655 73.78 8.80 -4.00
N GLU A 656 72.72 8.17 -3.48
CA GLU A 656 71.60 8.81 -2.75
C GLU A 656 71.81 8.75 -1.21
N PRO A 657 71.21 9.67 -0.43
CA PRO A 657 71.50 9.86 1.00
C PRO A 657 70.84 8.82 1.95
N GLU A 658 71.51 8.60 3.09
CA GLU A 658 71.23 7.60 4.12
C GLU A 658 69.85 7.74 4.82
N LYS A 659 69.24 6.59 5.16
CA LYS A 659 68.15 6.46 6.14
C LYS A 659 68.70 5.95 7.49
N PRO A 660 68.14 6.37 8.65
CA PRO A 660 68.56 5.87 9.96
C PRO A 660 68.01 4.46 10.29
N PRO A 661 68.66 3.73 11.23
CA PRO A 661 68.52 2.28 11.36
C PRO A 661 67.37 1.83 12.27
N GLU A 662 66.78 0.67 11.94
CA GLU A 662 65.99 -0.16 12.86
C GLU A 662 66.92 -0.91 13.83
N PRO A 663 66.52 -1.15 15.11
CA PRO A 663 67.23 -2.07 15.98
C PRO A 663 66.70 -3.50 15.90
N GLU A 664 67.65 -4.43 15.93
CA GLU A 664 67.55 -5.89 15.92
C GLU A 664 66.87 -6.52 17.16
N GLY A 665 66.48 -7.79 17.02
CA GLY A 665 65.60 -8.51 17.95
C GLY A 665 66.20 -9.58 18.86
N LYS A 666 65.34 -10.59 19.13
CA LYS A 666 65.48 -11.90 19.84
C LYS A 666 64.96 -11.94 21.31
N PRO A 667 64.66 -13.13 21.88
CA PRO A 667 63.80 -14.21 21.37
C PRO A 667 62.86 -14.81 22.47
N THR A 668 62.04 -15.77 22.05
CA THR A 668 61.13 -16.70 22.77
C THR A 668 61.38 -17.06 24.25
N LYS A 669 60.28 -17.18 25.03
CA LYS A 669 60.17 -18.19 26.09
C LYS A 669 58.72 -18.68 26.35
N THR A 670 58.65 -19.94 26.73
CA THR A 670 57.55 -20.89 26.66
C THR A 670 56.75 -21.01 27.99
N ARG A 671 55.46 -21.35 27.85
CA ARG A 671 54.64 -22.28 28.69
C ARG A 671 54.05 -21.80 30.05
N GLY A 672 52.75 -22.09 30.23
CA GLY A 672 52.24 -22.63 31.51
C GLY A 672 50.87 -22.14 32.03
N GLY A 673 49.80 -22.88 31.70
CA GLY A 673 48.74 -23.39 32.60
C GLY A 673 48.12 -22.58 33.76
N ALA A 674 46.78 -22.41 33.65
CA ALA A 674 45.73 -22.67 34.65
C ALA A 674 45.57 -21.80 35.93
N ALA A 675 44.41 -21.14 36.04
CA ALA A 675 43.39 -21.27 37.12
C ALA A 675 42.50 -20.01 37.15
N GLY A 676 41.17 -20.20 37.17
CA GLY A 676 40.19 -19.13 37.07
C GLY A 676 39.77 -18.47 38.39
N LYS A 677 39.13 -17.29 38.27
CA LYS A 677 37.95 -16.83 39.03
C LYS A 677 37.56 -15.41 38.60
N GLY A 678 36.25 -15.19 38.39
CA GLY A 678 35.56 -13.94 38.75
C GLY A 678 35.54 -12.78 37.75
N VAL A 679 34.45 -12.73 36.96
CA VAL A 679 33.52 -11.60 36.76
C VAL A 679 34.03 -10.19 37.12
N ASP A 680 34.02 -9.24 36.17
CA ASP A 680 33.15 -8.05 36.24
C ASP A 680 33.11 -7.19 34.96
N LEU A 681 31.98 -6.51 34.81
CA LEU A 681 31.41 -5.76 33.69
C LEU A 681 32.35 -4.81 32.92
N GLN A 682 32.23 -4.82 31.58
CA GLN A 682 32.62 -3.68 30.75
C GLN A 682 31.38 -2.87 30.36
N LYS A 683 31.24 -1.72 31.02
CA LYS A 683 30.32 -0.63 30.71
C LYS A 683 31.07 0.42 29.86
N ASP A 684 30.37 0.97 28.88
CA ASP A 684 30.57 2.26 28.22
C ASP A 684 31.95 2.60 27.62
N VAL A 685 32.02 2.60 26.28
CA VAL A 685 32.94 3.48 25.54
C VAL A 685 32.13 4.33 24.58
N SER A 686 31.81 5.53 25.05
CA SER A 686 31.38 6.67 24.25
C SER A 686 32.58 7.28 23.50
N LEU A 687 32.38 7.44 22.19
CA LEU A 687 32.68 8.62 21.37
C LEU A 687 33.99 9.39 21.61
N ALA A 688 34.86 9.33 20.61
CA ALA A 688 35.44 10.46 19.86
C ALA A 688 36.87 10.12 19.41
N SER A 689 37.06 9.86 18.12
CA SER A 689 38.37 10.03 17.47
C SER A 689 38.41 11.39 16.81
N SER A 690 39.44 12.16 17.17
CA SER A 690 39.76 13.51 16.73
C SER A 690 39.90 13.62 15.20
N ASN A 691 39.15 14.56 14.64
CA ASN A 691 39.21 14.99 13.24
C ASN A 691 40.44 15.90 13.03
N PRO A 692 41.38 15.60 12.11
CA PRO A 692 42.46 16.51 11.78
C PRO A 692 42.02 17.39 10.61
N ASN A 693 41.12 18.36 10.86
CA ASN A 693 40.86 19.51 9.97
C ASN A 693 39.91 20.50 10.66
N ALA A 694 40.38 21.13 11.73
CA ALA A 694 39.77 22.34 12.26
C ALA A 694 40.43 23.55 11.57
N ARG A 695 39.76 24.14 10.58
CA ARG A 695 40.07 25.51 10.11
C ARG A 695 39.22 26.48 10.92
N GLU A 696 39.90 27.42 11.56
CA GLU A 696 39.35 28.54 12.32
C GLU A 696 38.37 29.41 11.50
N PRO A 697 37.43 30.12 12.17
CA PRO A 697 36.44 30.94 11.49
C PRO A 697 37.06 32.24 10.95
N VAL A 698 36.97 32.42 9.63
CA VAL A 698 37.37 33.66 8.94
C VAL A 698 36.32 34.74 9.19
N THR A 699 36.64 35.70 10.05
CA THR A 699 35.90 36.95 10.23
C THR A 699 36.45 38.03 9.29
N ARG A 700 35.93 38.14 8.05
CA ARG A 700 36.05 39.36 7.24
C ARG A 700 34.95 39.46 6.18
N ALA A 701 34.28 40.61 6.12
CA ALA A 701 33.28 40.91 5.10
C ALA A 701 33.90 40.96 3.69
N PRO A 702 33.18 40.55 2.63
CA PRO A 702 33.72 40.54 1.28
C PRO A 702 33.88 41.96 0.72
N GLY A 703 35.11 42.29 0.30
CA GLY A 703 35.44 43.54 -0.38
C GLY A 703 34.97 43.57 -1.84
N ALA A 704 34.75 44.78 -2.36
CA ALA A 704 34.26 45.05 -3.70
C ALA A 704 35.17 44.45 -4.81
N ARG A 705 34.56 43.75 -5.77
CA ARG A 705 35.23 43.30 -7.01
C ARG A 705 35.63 44.52 -7.84
N GLY A 706 36.94 44.66 -8.08
CA GLY A 706 37.50 45.65 -9.00
C GLY A 706 37.10 45.38 -10.46
N ARG A 707 36.82 46.46 -11.19
CA ARG A 707 36.57 46.49 -12.64
C ARG A 707 37.77 45.90 -13.40
N GLY A 708 37.56 44.79 -14.08
CA GLY A 708 38.45 44.30 -15.13
C GLY A 708 38.31 45.17 -16.39
N GLN A 709 39.44 45.65 -16.89
CA GLN A 709 39.61 46.47 -18.09
C GLN A 709 39.51 45.59 -19.35
N PRO A 710 38.89 46.05 -20.46
CA PRO A 710 38.69 45.23 -21.65
C PRO A 710 39.96 45.10 -22.50
N PRO A 711 40.19 43.96 -23.18
CA PRO A 711 41.34 43.80 -24.05
C PRO A 711 41.18 44.58 -25.35
N GLY A 712 42.18 45.41 -25.65
CA GLY A 712 42.29 46.13 -26.91
C GLY A 712 42.66 45.21 -28.07
N GLY A 713 41.84 45.23 -29.13
CA GLY A 713 42.15 44.71 -30.45
C GLY A 713 41.95 45.80 -31.50
N ARG A 714 43.06 46.29 -32.07
CA ARG A 714 43.07 47.22 -33.21
C ARG A 714 42.68 46.50 -34.50
N GLY A 715 41.61 46.98 -35.14
CA GLY A 715 41.71 47.56 -36.49
C GLY A 715 41.38 46.73 -37.74
N ARG A 716 40.42 47.29 -38.51
CA ARG A 716 40.25 47.34 -39.98
C ARG A 716 39.46 46.24 -40.71
N GLY A 717 38.40 46.67 -41.40
CA GLY A 717 37.85 46.03 -42.59
C GLY A 717 36.38 46.37 -42.82
N GLY A 718 36.07 47.25 -43.80
CA GLY A 718 34.75 47.88 -44.01
C GLY A 718 33.60 46.98 -44.55
N PRO A 719 32.40 47.57 -44.72
CA PRO A 719 31.16 46.93 -45.24
C PRO A 719 31.17 46.91 -46.80
N PRO A 720 30.19 46.37 -47.58
CA PRO A 720 28.71 46.29 -47.40
C PRO A 720 28.08 45.06 -48.15
N PRO A 721 26.89 45.05 -48.81
CA PRO A 721 25.63 45.82 -48.66
C PRO A 721 24.32 44.95 -48.60
N ARG A 722 23.25 45.62 -48.14
CA ARG A 722 21.80 45.45 -48.37
C ARG A 722 21.10 44.14 -48.03
#